data_AF-A0A661BZE4-F1
#
_entry.id   AF-A0A661BZE4-F1
#
_cell.length_a   1.000
_cell.length_b   1.000
_cell.length_c   1.000
_cell.angle_alpha   90.00
_cell.angle_beta   90.00
_cell.angle_gamma   90.00
#
_symmetry.space_group_name_H-M   'P 1'
#
loop_
_entity.id
_entity.type
_entity.pdbx_description
1 polymer ?
#
loop_
_entity_poly.entity_id
_entity_poly.type
_entity_poly.pdbx_seq_one_letter_code
_entity_poly.pdbx_strand_id
1 'polypeptide(L)'
;MLILTASDIFAAEIIHHKIHVRLSPAENSISVTDEVKLPAGSDSAEFSLRNGLTVKASGAELILLDTSAAGHLRHYRINRLPADGKVQLSYEGKIVPGQTKGPFDMPESVLSTENVYLDKRSAWLPDFNGHPLQTFSLQVKAPQNWQIISQGKRRKVAGVYLFDMQQPQDDVYLLGGPYQRFSKNHHGIEIVVYLYQADTTLAEKYLQTSADYIDMYGDWIGRYPYAKFAVVENRWQTGYGMPSFTLLGSRVIRLPFILNTSLPHEILHNWWGNGVYIDYSKGNWSEGLTAYMSDHFNSEQQGKGSEYRRKALERYANFAAEHGDFARTDFRSRHDEASQAIGYSKSLMLFHMLRTMAGNDDFNNSIRQFWQRYQFKYASFTDVIEQLYPASDNNDHDNNNGYRSFIEQWLNRTGAPEISLDKVSVDKLNDDYLLTIKISQQQHGPAYQMQIPLEVTLQGKTQTVREKLFLTEKNNLITLKYKQKPLAVTLDPDYDVFRLLHANERPASLGRLFGAKKQLLVMPAKATAEQIKAWQRLAATWSSLYNNVELIYDNELDKEMKAVADGTAVWLLGWNNELLKNLQEIFTSQDLASTSATFSSALSPALSAHTVTIDGQQLHADKHALVLLDADNSRTPLGFIGADDPEVIALLARKLPHYSSYAVLAFELPEVKNSIKQHLPVLKSPMVWKPGHL
;
A
#
# COMPACT_ATOMS: atom_id res chain seq x y z
N MET A 1 6.75 2.92 -40.00
CA MET A 1 7.88 2.21 -39.37
C MET A 1 9.01 3.22 -39.27
N LEU A 2 9.04 3.99 -38.18
CA LEU A 2 10.15 4.88 -37.83
C LEU A 2 10.71 4.32 -36.52
N ILE A 3 11.99 3.95 -36.55
CA ILE A 3 12.73 3.43 -35.42
C ILE A 3 13.06 4.64 -34.53
N LEU A 4 12.38 4.74 -33.38
CA LEU A 4 12.79 5.61 -32.28
C LEU A 4 13.93 4.89 -31.54
N THR A 5 15.17 5.25 -31.87
CA THR A 5 16.33 4.84 -31.08
C THR A 5 16.34 5.63 -29.77
N ALA A 6 16.30 4.89 -28.66
CA ALA A 6 16.48 5.40 -27.32
C ALA A 6 17.94 5.79 -27.11
N SER A 7 18.24 7.08 -27.11
CA SER A 7 19.34 7.75 -26.37
C SER A 7 19.34 9.22 -26.80
N ASP A 8 18.44 10.00 -26.22
CA ASP A 8 18.53 11.46 -26.15
C ASP A 8 17.37 11.94 -25.26
N ILE A 9 17.50 11.73 -23.94
CA ILE A 9 16.90 12.66 -22.99
C ILE A 9 17.83 13.87 -23.05
N PHE A 10 17.71 14.68 -24.12
CA PHE A 10 18.03 16.09 -23.99
C PHE A 10 17.31 16.55 -22.73
N ALA A 11 18.01 17.21 -21.80
CA ALA A 11 17.37 17.86 -20.68
C ALA A 11 16.29 18.78 -21.27
N ALA A 12 15.05 18.32 -21.29
CA ALA A 12 13.95 19.06 -21.89
C ALA A 12 13.94 20.42 -21.20
N GLU A 13 14.20 21.48 -21.97
CA GLU A 13 14.29 22.81 -21.39
C GLU A 13 12.96 23.14 -20.71
N ILE A 14 13.08 23.63 -19.48
CA ILE A 14 11.94 23.85 -18.59
C ILE A 14 11.27 25.14 -19.02
N ILE A 15 9.99 25.06 -19.37
CA ILE A 15 9.21 26.22 -19.77
C ILE A 15 8.71 26.99 -18.54
N HIS A 16 8.45 28.28 -18.71
CA HIS A 16 7.87 29.11 -17.66
C HIS A 16 6.52 29.67 -18.09
N HIS A 17 5.51 29.52 -17.24
CA HIS A 17 4.19 30.12 -17.42
C HIS A 17 3.98 31.31 -16.50
N LYS A 18 3.48 32.42 -17.04
CA LYS A 18 3.01 33.56 -16.24
C LYS A 18 1.51 33.74 -16.49
N ILE A 19 0.75 33.16 -15.59
CA ILE A 19 -0.67 32.84 -15.75
C ILE A 19 -1.51 33.86 -14.98
N HIS A 20 -2.47 34.49 -15.66
CA HIS A 20 -3.49 35.34 -15.08
C HIS A 20 -4.86 34.69 -15.32
N VAL A 21 -5.50 34.24 -14.25
CA VAL A 21 -6.78 33.52 -14.29
C VAL A 21 -7.90 34.37 -13.69
N ARG A 22 -9.01 34.44 -14.41
CA ARG A 22 -10.30 34.88 -13.89
C ARG A 22 -11.28 33.71 -13.93
N LEU A 23 -11.80 33.35 -12.76
CA LEU A 23 -12.82 32.31 -12.61
C LEU A 23 -14.21 32.94 -12.58
N SER A 24 -15.16 32.35 -13.30
CA SER A 24 -16.59 32.70 -13.26
C SER A 24 -17.42 31.44 -12.90
N PRO A 25 -17.44 31.02 -11.61
CA PRO A 25 -18.03 29.74 -11.23
C PRO A 25 -19.53 29.57 -11.52
N ALA A 26 -20.30 30.67 -11.50
CA ALA A 26 -21.73 30.66 -11.83
C ALA A 26 -22.00 30.34 -13.31
N GLU A 27 -21.02 30.57 -14.19
CA GLU A 27 -21.11 30.31 -15.63
C GLU A 27 -20.34 29.04 -16.03
N ASN A 28 -19.72 28.37 -15.06
CA ASN A 28 -18.71 27.31 -15.27
C ASN A 28 -17.62 27.76 -16.26
N SER A 29 -17.26 29.04 -16.29
CA SER A 29 -16.36 29.62 -17.30
C SER A 29 -15.05 30.13 -16.71
N ILE A 30 -13.99 30.01 -17.50
CA ILE A 30 -12.64 30.48 -17.18
C ILE A 30 -12.15 31.40 -18.29
N SER A 31 -11.38 32.41 -17.92
CA SER A 31 -10.61 33.24 -18.84
C SER A 31 -9.17 33.30 -18.34
N VAL A 32 -8.22 33.02 -19.23
CA VAL A 32 -6.79 32.94 -18.91
C VAL A 32 -6.00 33.78 -19.91
N THR A 33 -5.02 34.51 -19.39
CA THR A 33 -3.90 35.05 -20.17
C THR A 33 -2.63 34.44 -19.64
N ASP A 34 -1.86 33.82 -20.52
CA ASP A 34 -0.64 33.10 -20.20
C ASP A 34 0.50 33.61 -21.07
N GLU A 35 1.54 34.16 -20.45
CA GLU A 35 2.80 34.45 -21.13
C GLU A 35 3.73 33.26 -20.91
N VAL A 36 3.95 32.50 -21.97
CA VAL A 36 4.78 31.30 -21.97
C VAL A 36 6.16 31.67 -22.48
N LYS A 37 7.19 31.33 -21.72
CA LYS A 37 8.59 31.41 -22.15
C LYS A 37 9.07 30.02 -22.57
N LEU A 38 9.22 29.85 -23.87
CA LEU A 38 9.79 28.66 -24.52
C LEU A 38 11.32 28.79 -24.65
N PRO A 39 12.03 27.69 -24.95
CA PRO A 39 13.45 27.72 -25.31
C PRO A 39 13.77 28.73 -26.40
N ALA A 40 14.91 29.41 -26.28
CA ALA A 40 15.36 30.33 -27.30
C ALA A 40 15.76 29.57 -28.58
N GLY A 41 15.44 30.13 -29.74
CA GLY A 41 15.76 29.52 -31.04
C GLY A 41 14.75 28.49 -31.56
N SER A 42 13.65 28.25 -30.85
CA SER A 42 12.52 27.48 -31.39
C SER A 42 11.76 28.31 -32.42
N ASP A 43 11.67 27.85 -33.67
CA ASP A 43 10.90 28.52 -34.74
C ASP A 43 9.39 28.22 -34.67
N SER A 44 9.03 27.07 -34.09
CA SER A 44 7.65 26.66 -33.86
C SER A 44 7.53 25.83 -32.59
N ALA A 45 6.32 25.78 -32.02
CA ALA A 45 5.99 24.93 -30.88
C ALA A 45 4.58 24.37 -31.02
N GLU A 46 4.37 23.15 -30.54
CA GLU A 46 3.08 22.49 -30.54
C GLU A 46 2.56 22.30 -29.12
N PHE A 47 1.26 22.48 -28.94
CA PHE A 47 0.61 22.25 -27.65
C PHE A 47 -0.80 21.73 -27.81
N SER A 48 -1.29 21.10 -26.74
CA SER A 48 -2.67 20.63 -26.63
C SER A 48 -3.44 21.50 -25.63
N LEU A 49 -4.71 21.79 -25.93
CA LEU A 49 -5.61 22.50 -25.03
C LEU A 49 -7.01 21.89 -25.08
N ARG A 50 -7.79 21.99 -24.00
CA ARG A 50 -9.20 21.55 -23.97
C ARG A 50 -10.00 22.13 -25.15
N ASN A 51 -10.75 21.26 -25.86
CA ASN A 51 -11.58 21.63 -27.02
C ASN A 51 -12.64 22.73 -26.70
N GLY A 52 -13.12 22.79 -25.46
CA GLY A 52 -14.05 23.82 -24.99
C GLY A 52 -13.46 25.21 -24.74
N LEU A 53 -12.14 25.39 -24.91
CA LEU A 53 -11.44 26.66 -24.75
C LEU A 53 -11.10 27.25 -26.13
N THR A 54 -11.53 28.49 -26.37
CA THR A 54 -11.17 29.25 -27.56
C THR A 54 -9.88 30.00 -27.28
N VAL A 55 -8.82 29.76 -28.06
CA VAL A 55 -7.49 30.32 -27.86
C VAL A 55 -7.09 31.26 -28.98
N LYS A 56 -6.35 32.32 -28.62
CA LYS A 56 -5.68 33.25 -29.52
C LYS A 56 -4.24 33.44 -29.07
N ALA A 57 -3.33 33.63 -30.01
CA ALA A 57 -1.95 34.03 -29.74
C ALA A 57 -1.75 35.50 -30.13
N SER A 58 -0.99 36.24 -29.32
CA SER A 58 -0.52 37.58 -29.64
C SER A 58 0.96 37.52 -30.02
N GLY A 59 1.33 38.17 -31.13
CA GLY A 59 2.71 38.20 -31.63
C GLY A 59 3.20 36.94 -32.35
N ALA A 60 2.33 35.93 -32.55
CA ALA A 60 2.66 34.72 -33.30
C ALA A 60 1.44 34.18 -34.09
N GLU A 61 1.69 33.39 -35.13
CA GLU A 61 0.64 32.75 -35.92
C GLU A 61 0.21 31.43 -35.27
N LEU A 62 -1.08 31.28 -34.98
CA LEU A 62 -1.64 30.08 -34.35
C LEU A 62 -2.43 29.26 -35.37
N ILE A 63 -2.04 28.00 -35.55
CA ILE A 63 -2.66 27.06 -36.48
C ILE A 63 -3.29 25.92 -35.68
N LEU A 64 -4.58 25.65 -35.91
CA LEU A 64 -5.21 24.41 -35.44
C LEU A 64 -4.76 23.26 -36.35
N LEU A 65 -4.11 22.26 -35.78
CA LEU A 65 -3.65 21.06 -36.52
C LEU A 65 -4.80 20.08 -36.66
N ASP A 66 -5.34 19.63 -35.53
CA ASP A 66 -6.44 18.67 -35.47
C ASP A 66 -7.18 18.74 -34.12
N THR A 67 -8.13 17.83 -33.96
CA THR A 67 -8.83 17.56 -32.69
C THR A 67 -8.61 16.09 -32.36
N SER A 68 -8.32 15.78 -31.09
CA SER A 68 -8.05 14.41 -30.67
C SER A 68 -9.21 13.48 -31.02
N ALA A 69 -8.92 12.19 -31.24
CA ALA A 69 -9.93 11.21 -31.65
C ALA A 69 -11.12 11.11 -30.68
N ALA A 70 -10.90 11.35 -29.39
CA ALA A 70 -11.95 11.40 -28.36
C ALA A 70 -12.71 12.74 -28.31
N GLY A 71 -12.29 13.75 -29.07
CA GLY A 71 -12.93 15.07 -29.15
C GLY A 71 -12.67 15.98 -27.95
N HIS A 72 -11.80 15.60 -27.01
CA HIS A 72 -11.57 16.33 -25.76
C HIS A 72 -10.49 17.42 -25.88
N LEU A 73 -9.51 17.24 -26.77
CA LEU A 73 -8.37 18.13 -26.94
C LEU A 73 -8.32 18.68 -28.37
N ARG A 74 -7.86 19.91 -28.51
CA ARG A 74 -7.43 20.51 -29.77
C ARG A 74 -5.92 20.67 -29.74
N HIS A 75 -5.28 20.34 -30.87
CA HIS A 75 -3.84 20.41 -31.02
C HIS A 75 -3.48 21.61 -31.90
N TYR A 76 -2.59 22.45 -31.42
CA TYR A 76 -2.22 23.70 -32.07
C TYR A 76 -0.73 23.73 -32.35
N ARG A 77 -0.35 24.44 -33.41
CA ARG A 77 1.03 24.85 -33.70
C ARG A 77 1.13 26.37 -33.66
N ILE A 78 2.13 26.87 -32.97
CA ILE A 78 2.56 28.27 -33.02
C ILE A 78 3.70 28.34 -34.03
N ASN A 79 3.52 29.14 -35.09
CA ASN A 79 4.56 29.43 -36.06
C ASN A 79 5.14 30.83 -35.84
N ARG A 80 6.40 31.01 -36.24
CA ARG A 80 7.11 32.30 -36.17
C ARG A 80 7.18 32.80 -34.73
N LEU A 81 7.67 31.93 -33.84
CA LEU A 81 7.91 32.31 -32.45
C LEU A 81 8.85 33.52 -32.39
N PRO A 82 8.60 34.49 -31.49
CA PRO A 82 9.51 35.60 -31.26
C PRO A 82 10.91 35.11 -30.88
N ALA A 83 11.94 35.86 -31.27
CA ALA A 83 13.33 35.49 -31.02
C ALA A 83 13.68 35.36 -29.52
N ASP A 84 12.92 36.01 -28.64
CA ASP A 84 13.08 35.90 -27.18
C ASP A 84 12.30 34.71 -26.56
N GLY A 85 11.64 33.91 -27.41
CA GLY A 85 10.90 32.70 -27.02
C GLY A 85 9.58 32.97 -26.29
N LYS A 86 9.13 34.22 -26.19
CA LYS A 86 7.92 34.58 -25.44
C LYS A 86 6.71 34.62 -26.33
N VAL A 87 5.65 33.92 -25.94
CA VAL A 87 4.35 33.99 -26.60
C VAL A 87 3.26 34.25 -25.56
N GLN A 88 2.33 35.15 -25.89
CA GLN A 88 1.16 35.37 -25.08
C GLN A 88 -0.03 34.63 -25.68
N LEU A 89 -0.63 33.74 -24.89
CA LEU A 89 -1.86 33.04 -25.21
C LEU A 89 -2.99 33.63 -24.37
N SER A 90 -4.13 33.92 -25.01
CA SER A 90 -5.36 34.29 -24.34
C SER A 90 -6.45 33.31 -24.72
N TYR A 91 -7.07 32.68 -23.72
CA TYR A 91 -8.09 31.68 -23.98
C TYR A 91 -9.19 31.68 -22.92
N GLU A 92 -10.40 31.37 -23.39
CA GLU A 92 -11.60 31.36 -22.55
C GLU A 92 -12.61 30.33 -23.00
N GLY A 93 -13.46 29.91 -22.08
CA GLY A 93 -14.51 28.95 -22.38
C GLY A 93 -15.07 28.30 -21.12
N LYS A 94 -15.88 27.26 -21.32
CA LYS A 94 -16.51 26.53 -20.22
C LYS A 94 -15.65 25.33 -19.80
N ILE A 95 -15.55 25.11 -18.50
CA ILE A 95 -15.05 23.87 -17.91
C ILE A 95 -16.25 23.14 -17.32
N VAL A 96 -16.72 22.13 -18.04
CA VAL A 96 -17.81 21.28 -17.58
C VAL A 96 -17.23 20.21 -16.64
N PRO A 97 -17.85 19.97 -15.47
CA PRO A 97 -17.38 18.93 -14.56
C PRO A 97 -17.27 17.56 -15.25
N GLY A 98 -16.13 16.92 -15.08
CA GLY A 98 -15.95 15.52 -15.50
C GLY A 98 -16.80 14.58 -14.65
N GLN A 99 -17.25 13.46 -15.23
CA GLN A 99 -17.92 12.42 -14.46
C GLN A 99 -16.92 11.67 -13.56
N THR A 100 -17.35 11.32 -12.36
CA THR A 100 -16.61 10.40 -11.48
C THR A 100 -17.00 8.96 -11.80
N LYS A 101 -16.02 8.06 -11.95
CA LYS A 101 -16.29 6.64 -12.21
C LYS A 101 -16.78 5.88 -10.96
N GLY A 102 -16.53 6.43 -9.77
CA GLY A 102 -16.96 5.89 -8.49
C GLY A 102 -16.80 6.89 -7.34
N PRO A 103 -17.23 6.52 -6.12
CA PRO A 103 -17.19 7.40 -4.94
C PRO A 103 -15.76 7.72 -4.45
N PHE A 104 -14.77 6.97 -4.93
CA PHE A 104 -13.34 7.10 -4.62
C PHE A 104 -12.51 7.65 -5.79
N ASP A 105 -13.17 8.17 -6.84
CA ASP A 105 -12.48 8.78 -7.97
C ASP A 105 -12.52 10.30 -7.90
N MET A 106 -11.43 10.92 -8.34
CA MET A 106 -11.40 12.36 -8.61
C MET A 106 -11.99 12.62 -10.01
N PRO A 107 -12.85 13.63 -10.18
CA PRO A 107 -13.29 14.04 -11.51
C PRO A 107 -12.09 14.56 -12.33
N GLU A 108 -12.24 14.54 -13.66
CA GLU A 108 -11.27 15.11 -14.60
C GLU A 108 -11.07 16.62 -14.38
N SER A 109 -12.15 17.34 -14.08
CA SER A 109 -12.14 18.77 -13.78
C SER A 109 -13.43 19.17 -13.06
N VAL A 110 -13.39 20.25 -12.29
CA VAL A 110 -14.57 20.91 -11.72
C VAL A 110 -14.38 22.42 -11.72
N LEU A 111 -15.39 23.14 -12.20
CA LEU A 111 -15.52 24.59 -12.03
C LEU A 111 -16.99 24.89 -11.76
N SER A 112 -17.36 25.07 -10.49
CA SER A 112 -18.75 25.28 -10.07
C SER A 112 -18.82 26.28 -8.92
N THR A 113 -20.02 26.74 -8.56
CA THR A 113 -20.24 27.61 -7.39
C THR A 113 -19.85 26.97 -6.05
N GLU A 114 -19.58 25.66 -6.02
CA GLU A 114 -19.20 24.94 -4.82
C GLU A 114 -17.68 24.78 -4.65
N ASN A 115 -16.95 24.56 -5.74
CA ASN A 115 -15.51 24.37 -5.74
C ASN A 115 -14.90 24.45 -7.15
N VAL A 116 -13.57 24.56 -7.18
CA VAL A 116 -12.73 24.43 -8.38
C VAL A 116 -11.69 23.33 -8.13
N TYR A 117 -11.48 22.49 -9.14
CA TYR A 117 -10.42 21.49 -9.21
C TYR A 117 -9.96 21.38 -10.66
N LEU A 118 -8.74 21.83 -10.94
CA LEU A 118 -8.09 21.73 -12.25
C LEU A 118 -6.69 21.16 -12.06
N ASP A 119 -6.36 20.17 -12.88
CA ASP A 119 -5.05 19.50 -12.99
C ASP A 119 -4.72 19.31 -14.49
N LYS A 120 -3.62 18.62 -14.81
CA LYS A 120 -3.20 18.37 -16.19
C LYS A 120 -4.27 17.65 -17.02
N ARG A 121 -5.03 16.71 -16.42
CA ARG A 121 -6.10 15.98 -17.12
C ARG A 121 -7.22 16.90 -17.57
N SER A 122 -7.44 18.00 -16.85
CA SER A 122 -8.41 19.01 -17.26
C SER A 122 -7.99 19.78 -18.52
N ALA A 123 -6.72 19.72 -18.94
CA ALA A 123 -6.15 20.46 -20.06
C ALA A 123 -6.54 21.95 -20.06
N TRP A 124 -6.59 22.54 -18.86
CA TRP A 124 -6.93 23.94 -18.63
C TRP A 124 -5.77 24.90 -18.94
N LEU A 125 -4.55 24.38 -18.98
CA LEU A 125 -3.35 25.04 -19.48
C LEU A 125 -2.88 24.35 -20.76
N PRO A 126 -2.21 25.09 -21.67
CA PRO A 126 -1.49 24.51 -22.80
C PRO A 126 -0.44 23.46 -22.35
N ASP A 127 -0.56 22.23 -22.83
CA ASP A 127 0.45 21.18 -22.64
C ASP A 127 1.38 21.14 -23.85
N PHE A 128 2.60 21.68 -23.70
CA PHE A 128 3.56 21.82 -24.80
C PHE A 128 4.33 20.52 -25.05
N ASN A 129 4.30 20.06 -26.30
CA ASN A 129 4.99 18.83 -26.71
C ASN A 129 6.50 18.97 -26.48
N GLY A 130 7.12 17.96 -25.87
CA GLY A 130 8.56 17.94 -25.58
C GLY A 130 8.97 18.69 -24.31
N HIS A 131 8.04 19.31 -23.59
CA HIS A 131 8.30 20.03 -22.34
C HIS A 131 7.49 19.47 -21.17
N PRO A 132 7.91 18.31 -20.61
CA PRO A 132 7.14 17.61 -19.57
C PRO A 132 7.17 18.31 -18.20
N LEU A 133 8.11 19.24 -17.99
CA LEU A 133 8.26 20.00 -16.75
C LEU A 133 8.16 21.51 -17.01
N GLN A 134 7.54 22.21 -16.07
CA GLN A 134 7.27 23.64 -16.14
C GLN A 134 7.42 24.33 -14.78
N THR A 135 7.76 25.61 -14.79
CA THR A 135 7.68 26.51 -13.64
C THR A 135 6.56 27.50 -13.87
N PHE A 136 6.01 28.11 -12.81
CA PHE A 136 4.92 29.06 -13.00
C PHE A 136 4.84 30.19 -11.97
N SER A 137 4.33 31.32 -12.44
CA SER A 137 3.73 32.38 -11.63
C SER A 137 2.24 32.42 -11.92
N LEU A 138 1.40 32.24 -10.91
CA LEU A 138 -0.05 32.14 -11.07
C LEU A 138 -0.76 33.25 -10.29
N GLN A 139 -1.54 34.06 -11.00
CA GLN A 139 -2.41 35.09 -10.44
C GLN A 139 -3.87 34.70 -10.63
N VAL A 140 -4.65 34.64 -9.55
CA VAL A 140 -6.05 34.24 -9.59
C VAL A 140 -6.94 35.30 -8.95
N LYS A 141 -7.91 35.82 -9.72
CA LYS A 141 -9.03 36.59 -9.18
C LYS A 141 -10.16 35.62 -8.82
N ALA A 142 -10.33 35.38 -7.52
CA ALA A 142 -11.31 34.44 -6.99
C ALA A 142 -12.64 35.12 -6.63
N PRO A 143 -13.73 34.34 -6.50
CA PRO A 143 -14.95 34.79 -5.84
C PRO A 143 -14.71 35.28 -4.40
N GLN A 144 -15.64 36.07 -3.88
CA GLN A 144 -15.60 36.52 -2.49
C GLN A 144 -15.68 35.31 -1.54
N ASN A 145 -14.97 35.38 -0.41
CA ASN A 145 -14.90 34.34 0.63
C ASN A 145 -14.29 33.00 0.22
N TRP A 146 -13.72 32.89 -0.99
CA TRP A 146 -13.01 31.70 -1.42
C TRP A 146 -11.54 31.72 -1.00
N GLN A 147 -11.02 30.56 -0.67
CA GLN A 147 -9.59 30.28 -0.69
C GLN A 147 -9.21 29.69 -2.04
N ILE A 148 -8.02 30.05 -2.52
CA ILE A 148 -7.39 29.43 -3.68
C ILE A 148 -6.16 28.68 -3.18
N ILE A 149 -5.94 27.51 -3.77
CA ILE A 149 -4.89 26.56 -3.43
C ILE A 149 -4.21 26.16 -4.75
N SER A 150 -2.89 26.25 -4.77
CA SER A 150 -2.00 25.82 -5.84
C SER A 150 -0.63 25.52 -5.23
N GLN A 151 0.32 25.03 -6.03
CA GLN A 151 1.71 24.88 -5.60
C GLN A 151 2.40 26.24 -5.43
N GLY A 152 3.51 26.22 -4.69
CA GLY A 152 4.38 27.38 -4.54
C GLY A 152 4.01 28.36 -3.43
N LYS A 153 4.76 29.45 -3.35
CA LYS A 153 4.63 30.44 -2.28
C LYS A 153 3.39 31.32 -2.49
N ARG A 154 2.41 31.18 -1.61
CA ARG A 154 1.15 31.93 -1.67
C ARG A 154 1.29 33.35 -1.10
N ARG A 155 0.73 34.34 -1.81
CA ARG A 155 0.50 35.72 -1.34
C ARG A 155 -0.91 36.17 -1.71
N LYS A 156 -1.49 37.09 -0.94
CA LYS A 156 -2.79 37.71 -1.26
C LYS A 156 -2.65 39.23 -1.23
N VAL A 157 -2.94 39.90 -2.34
CA VAL A 157 -2.84 41.35 -2.49
C VAL A 157 -4.12 41.87 -3.10
N ALA A 158 -4.82 42.81 -2.43
CA ALA A 158 -6.05 43.43 -2.94
C ALA A 158 -7.10 42.43 -3.48
N GLY A 159 -7.30 41.29 -2.79
CA GLY A 159 -8.27 40.27 -3.18
C GLY A 159 -7.80 39.29 -4.27
N VAL A 160 -6.59 39.45 -4.78
CA VAL A 160 -5.96 38.58 -5.77
C VAL A 160 -5.00 37.60 -5.09
N TYR A 161 -5.07 36.32 -5.47
CA TYR A 161 -4.13 35.30 -5.03
C TYR A 161 -2.96 35.19 -6.00
N LEU A 162 -1.76 35.12 -5.45
CA LEU A 162 -0.50 34.99 -6.19
C LEU A 162 0.22 33.74 -5.70
N PHE A 163 0.68 32.91 -6.63
CA PHE A 163 1.51 31.73 -6.37
C PHE A 163 2.75 31.82 -7.24
N ASP A 164 3.88 31.42 -6.68
CA ASP A 164 5.18 31.45 -7.33
C ASP A 164 5.86 30.11 -7.08
N MET A 165 6.09 29.37 -8.16
CA MET A 165 6.63 28.02 -8.16
C MET A 165 7.83 27.96 -9.10
N GLN A 166 9.02 28.17 -8.52
CA GLN A 166 10.30 28.18 -9.23
C GLN A 166 10.88 26.79 -9.42
N GLN A 167 10.43 25.82 -8.63
CA GLN A 167 10.85 24.44 -8.80
C GLN A 167 10.05 23.81 -9.96
N PRO A 168 10.69 23.02 -10.85
CA PRO A 168 10.01 22.38 -11.97
C PRO A 168 8.88 21.46 -11.52
N GLN A 169 7.75 21.49 -12.21
CA GLN A 169 6.52 20.73 -11.95
C GLN A 169 6.05 20.00 -13.20
N ASP A 170 5.50 18.80 -13.07
CA ASP A 170 4.86 18.08 -14.17
C ASP A 170 3.38 18.44 -14.37
N ASP A 171 2.78 19.14 -13.40
CA ASP A 171 1.41 19.63 -13.38
C ASP A 171 1.29 21.01 -12.70
N VAL A 172 0.27 21.79 -13.06
CA VAL A 172 -0.15 23.00 -12.35
C VAL A 172 -1.57 22.81 -11.85
N TYR A 173 -1.70 22.68 -10.53
CA TYR A 173 -2.99 22.50 -9.88
C TYR A 173 -3.63 23.84 -9.54
N LEU A 174 -4.92 23.97 -9.82
CA LEU A 174 -5.74 25.09 -9.36
C LEU A 174 -6.98 24.57 -8.64
N LEU A 175 -7.00 24.75 -7.32
CA LEU A 175 -8.11 24.40 -6.46
C LEU A 175 -8.71 25.64 -5.80
N GLY A 176 -10.00 25.59 -5.51
CA GLY A 176 -10.66 26.69 -4.82
C GLY A 176 -11.99 26.31 -4.21
N GLY A 177 -12.40 27.06 -3.19
CA GLY A 177 -13.69 26.87 -2.54
C GLY A 177 -13.82 27.70 -1.26
N PRO A 178 -14.99 27.63 -0.59
CA PRO A 178 -15.31 28.38 0.62
C PRO A 178 -14.65 27.76 1.87
N TYR A 179 -13.34 27.53 1.83
CA TYR A 179 -12.58 26.91 2.91
C TYR A 179 -12.31 27.86 4.08
N GLN A 180 -12.38 27.33 5.30
CA GLN A 180 -11.71 27.84 6.48
C GLN A 180 -10.24 27.44 6.43
N ARG A 181 -9.34 28.40 6.70
CA ARG A 181 -7.89 28.21 6.56
C ARG A 181 -7.21 28.36 7.92
N PHE A 182 -6.48 27.34 8.31
CA PHE A 182 -5.63 27.31 9.51
C PHE A 182 -4.18 27.14 9.07
N SER A 183 -3.24 27.84 9.68
CA SER A 183 -1.83 27.75 9.27
C SER A 183 -0.87 28.02 10.41
N LYS A 184 0.30 27.39 10.36
CA LYS A 184 1.48 27.76 11.16
C LYS A 184 2.74 27.80 10.29
N ASN A 185 3.72 28.59 10.70
CA ASN A 185 5.06 28.53 10.13
C ASN A 185 5.88 27.49 10.90
N HIS A 186 6.61 26.65 10.18
CA HIS A 186 7.49 25.62 10.72
C HIS A 186 8.81 25.62 9.95
N HIS A 187 9.88 26.12 10.55
CA HIS A 187 11.21 26.22 9.93
C HIS A 187 11.22 26.91 8.54
N GLY A 188 10.38 27.94 8.36
CA GLY A 188 10.25 28.66 7.09
C GLY A 188 9.32 28.01 6.06
N ILE A 189 8.71 26.86 6.40
CA ILE A 189 7.69 26.18 5.61
C ILE A 189 6.32 26.56 6.18
N GLU A 190 5.37 26.91 5.33
CA GLU A 190 3.99 27.14 5.76
C GLU A 190 3.21 25.82 5.81
N ILE A 191 2.79 25.38 6.99
CA ILE A 191 1.90 24.22 7.15
C ILE A 191 0.48 24.73 7.24
N VAL A 192 -0.42 24.17 6.43
CA VAL A 192 -1.78 24.69 6.28
C VAL A 192 -2.82 23.56 6.33
N VAL A 193 -3.97 23.84 6.92
CA VAL A 193 -5.15 22.97 6.84
C VAL A 193 -6.32 23.77 6.28
N TYR A 194 -7.00 23.23 5.28
CA TYR A 194 -8.20 23.80 4.69
C TYR A 194 -9.40 22.90 4.99
N LEU A 195 -10.41 23.43 5.68
CA LEU A 195 -11.63 22.69 6.05
C LEU A 195 -12.86 23.42 5.50
N TYR A 196 -13.94 22.71 5.17
CA TYR A 196 -15.20 23.36 4.77
C TYR A 196 -15.90 24.03 5.95
N GLN A 197 -15.77 23.44 7.14
CA GLN A 197 -16.29 23.98 8.39
C GLN A 197 -15.14 24.19 9.37
N ALA A 198 -15.25 25.22 10.21
CA ALA A 198 -14.20 25.51 11.19
C ALA A 198 -14.16 24.40 12.25
N ASP A 199 -13.00 23.76 12.40
CA ASP A 199 -12.69 22.80 13.46
C ASP A 199 -11.22 22.99 13.85
N THR A 200 -10.99 23.88 14.81
CA THR A 200 -9.64 24.26 15.25
C THR A 200 -8.89 23.06 15.85
N THR A 201 -9.59 22.20 16.59
CA THR A 201 -8.98 21.00 17.21
C THR A 201 -8.49 20.02 16.15
N LEU A 202 -9.28 19.75 15.12
CA LEU A 202 -8.86 18.90 14.00
C LEU A 202 -7.70 19.55 13.25
N ALA A 203 -7.79 20.85 12.96
CA ALA A 203 -6.76 21.58 12.25
C ALA A 203 -5.41 21.56 13.00
N GLU A 204 -5.41 21.82 14.31
CA GLU A 204 -4.20 21.79 15.14
C GLU A 204 -3.50 20.43 15.12
N LYS A 205 -4.25 19.33 15.17
CA LYS A 205 -3.70 17.98 15.04
C LYS A 205 -2.98 17.79 13.71
N TYR A 206 -3.64 18.14 12.59
CA TYR A 206 -3.01 18.01 11.27
C TYR A 206 -1.83 18.96 11.09
N LEU A 207 -1.91 20.20 11.60
CA LEU A 207 -0.79 21.14 11.56
C LEU A 207 0.42 20.58 12.30
N GLN A 208 0.22 20.05 13.51
CA GLN A 208 1.31 19.49 14.31
C GLN A 208 1.89 18.23 13.68
N THR A 209 1.06 17.23 13.42
CA THR A 209 1.50 15.96 12.84
C THR A 209 2.19 16.13 11.48
N SER A 210 1.71 17.06 10.63
CA SER A 210 2.38 17.32 9.35
C SER A 210 3.77 17.93 9.53
N ALA A 211 3.95 18.81 10.52
CA ALA A 211 5.25 19.38 10.83
C ALA A 211 6.23 18.32 11.32
N ASP A 212 5.78 17.43 12.22
CA ASP A 212 6.61 16.36 12.79
C ASP A 212 7.10 15.40 11.69
N TYR A 213 6.23 14.99 10.77
CA TYR A 213 6.63 14.14 9.64
C TYR A 213 7.52 14.86 8.63
N ILE A 214 7.32 16.15 8.39
CA ILE A 214 8.20 16.94 7.52
C ILE A 214 9.62 17.01 8.09
N ASP A 215 9.77 17.20 9.40
CA ASP A 215 11.09 17.16 10.05
C ASP A 215 11.69 15.75 9.94
N MET A 216 10.92 14.70 10.27
CA MET A 216 11.39 13.31 10.20
C MET A 216 11.91 12.93 8.81
N TYR A 217 11.14 13.21 7.74
CA TYR A 217 11.57 12.92 6.38
C TYR A 217 12.65 13.89 5.89
N GLY A 218 12.63 15.14 6.36
CA GLY A 218 13.68 16.12 6.14
C GLY A 218 15.04 15.64 6.65
N ASP A 219 15.04 15.06 7.85
CA ASP A 219 16.21 14.49 8.48
C ASP A 219 16.65 13.21 7.80
N TRP A 220 15.73 12.36 7.32
CA TRP A 220 16.07 11.10 6.67
C TRP A 220 16.58 11.29 5.22
N ILE A 221 15.88 12.09 4.41
CA ILE A 221 16.07 12.18 2.95
C ILE A 221 16.84 13.45 2.57
N GLY A 222 16.42 14.57 3.14
CA GLY A 222 16.90 15.91 2.79
C GLY A 222 15.79 16.94 2.90
N ARG A 223 16.16 18.22 2.97
CA ARG A 223 15.24 19.34 3.23
C ARG A 223 13.98 19.29 2.35
N TYR A 224 12.84 19.55 2.97
CA TYR A 224 11.55 19.65 2.28
C TYR A 224 11.59 20.61 1.08
N PRO A 225 11.16 20.17 -0.11
CA PRO A 225 11.39 20.91 -1.36
C PRO A 225 10.51 22.13 -1.60
N TYR A 226 9.39 22.29 -0.87
CA TYR A 226 8.39 23.32 -1.17
C TYR A 226 8.27 24.39 -0.07
N ALA A 227 7.72 25.55 -0.45
CA ALA A 227 7.46 26.65 0.49
C ALA A 227 6.32 26.35 1.50
N LYS A 228 5.50 25.33 1.22
CA LYS A 228 4.27 25.01 1.96
C LYS A 228 3.99 23.51 1.89
N PHE A 229 3.35 22.96 2.92
CA PHE A 229 2.53 21.75 2.82
C PHE A 229 1.09 22.04 3.25
N ALA A 230 0.08 21.50 2.57
CA ALA A 230 -1.31 21.57 3.04
C ALA A 230 -2.03 20.24 3.10
N VAL A 231 -2.90 20.11 4.10
CA VAL A 231 -3.98 19.13 4.11
C VAL A 231 -5.26 19.84 3.71
N VAL A 232 -5.91 19.37 2.65
CA VAL A 232 -7.12 20.00 2.10
C VAL A 232 -8.29 19.03 2.22
N GLU A 233 -9.34 19.45 2.91
CA GLU A 233 -10.59 18.69 2.98
C GLU A 233 -11.20 18.58 1.57
N ASN A 234 -11.47 17.35 1.17
CA ASN A 234 -11.93 17.01 -0.16
C ASN A 234 -13.39 16.56 -0.16
N ARG A 235 -14.14 16.98 -1.17
CA ARG A 235 -15.55 16.57 -1.39
C ARG A 235 -15.64 15.10 -1.78
N TRP A 236 -14.67 14.59 -2.52
CA TRP A 236 -14.56 13.18 -2.88
C TRP A 236 -13.82 12.41 -1.80
N GLN A 237 -14.19 11.15 -1.54
CA GLN A 237 -13.63 10.37 -0.43
C GLN A 237 -12.28 9.73 -0.77
N THR A 238 -11.36 10.53 -1.31
CA THR A 238 -10.04 10.10 -1.79
C THR A 238 -8.91 10.58 -0.87
N GLY A 239 -7.80 9.86 -0.89
CA GLY A 239 -6.48 10.34 -0.48
C GLY A 239 -5.65 10.53 -1.74
N TYR A 240 -5.10 11.72 -1.94
CA TYR A 240 -4.28 12.02 -3.12
C TYR A 240 -3.23 13.09 -2.80
N GLY A 241 -1.97 12.69 -2.81
CA GLY A 241 -0.80 13.55 -2.60
C GLY A 241 -0.35 14.23 -3.89
N MET A 242 -0.30 15.56 -3.84
CA MET A 242 0.22 16.42 -4.90
C MET A 242 1.47 17.16 -4.42
N PRO A 243 2.24 17.82 -5.31
CA PRO A 243 3.37 18.63 -4.87
C PRO A 243 2.86 19.74 -3.94
N SER A 244 3.37 19.80 -2.70
CA SER A 244 3.05 20.79 -1.65
C SER A 244 1.66 20.69 -0.97
N PHE A 245 0.84 19.68 -1.26
CA PHE A 245 -0.42 19.43 -0.54
C PHE A 245 -1.05 18.07 -0.82
N THR A 246 -1.95 17.63 0.06
CA THR A 246 -2.76 16.41 -0.12
C THR A 246 -4.24 16.71 0.02
N LEU A 247 -5.06 15.97 -0.71
CA LEU A 247 -6.51 15.93 -0.54
C LEU A 247 -6.89 14.77 0.38
N LEU A 248 -7.77 15.03 1.35
CA LEU A 248 -8.37 14.00 2.20
C LEU A 248 -9.89 14.17 2.24
N GLY A 249 -10.62 13.13 1.87
CA GLY A 249 -12.08 13.13 1.89
C GLY A 249 -12.68 13.58 3.22
N SER A 250 -13.80 14.31 3.18
CA SER A 250 -14.45 14.85 4.39
C SER A 250 -14.72 13.80 5.48
N ARG A 251 -15.06 12.55 5.15
CA ARG A 251 -15.22 11.52 6.19
C ARG A 251 -13.87 11.01 6.67
N VAL A 252 -12.95 10.82 5.74
CA VAL A 252 -11.59 10.29 5.97
C VAL A 252 -10.78 11.21 6.88
N ILE A 253 -10.75 12.52 6.61
CA ILE A 253 -9.94 13.47 7.39
C ILE A 253 -10.30 13.49 8.89
N ARG A 254 -11.49 13.04 9.26
CA ARG A 254 -11.96 12.99 10.66
C ARG A 254 -11.63 11.67 11.37
N LEU A 255 -11.11 10.67 10.66
CA LEU A 255 -10.73 9.37 11.25
C LEU A 255 -9.39 9.49 11.96
N PRO A 256 -9.30 9.20 13.28
CA PRO A 256 -8.07 9.45 14.06
C PRO A 256 -6.83 8.71 13.56
N PHE A 257 -7.00 7.51 13.00
CA PHE A 257 -5.89 6.69 12.53
C PHE A 257 -5.20 7.27 11.28
N ILE A 258 -5.86 8.14 10.52
CA ILE A 258 -5.30 8.73 9.28
C ILE A 258 -4.03 9.53 9.55
N LEU A 259 -3.94 10.16 10.72
CA LEU A 259 -2.75 10.88 11.18
C LEU A 259 -1.49 9.98 11.23
N ASN A 260 -1.66 8.67 11.46
CA ASN A 260 -0.56 7.73 11.66
C ASN A 260 -0.48 6.65 10.55
N THR A 261 -1.40 6.68 9.59
CA THR A 261 -1.41 5.74 8.45
C THR A 261 -1.23 6.47 7.13
N SER A 262 -2.27 7.15 6.63
CA SER A 262 -2.25 7.72 5.28
C SER A 262 -1.55 9.06 5.23
N LEU A 263 -1.71 9.93 6.23
CA LEU A 263 -1.06 11.25 6.24
C LEU A 263 0.48 11.18 6.06
N PRO A 264 1.24 10.35 6.80
CA PRO A 264 2.69 10.26 6.58
C PRO A 264 3.05 9.77 5.18
N HIS A 265 2.24 8.90 4.57
CA HIS A 265 2.41 8.45 3.18
C HIS A 265 2.26 9.60 2.18
N GLU A 266 1.17 10.38 2.31
CA GLU A 266 0.90 11.51 1.42
C GLU A 266 1.93 12.66 1.59
N ILE A 267 2.43 12.87 2.81
CA ILE A 267 3.53 13.82 3.05
C ILE A 267 4.79 13.35 2.35
N LEU A 268 5.14 12.07 2.47
CA LEU A 268 6.36 11.52 1.88
C LEU A 268 6.37 11.59 0.35
N HIS A 269 5.20 11.56 -0.30
CA HIS A 269 5.13 11.77 -1.75
C HIS A 269 5.70 13.12 -2.22
N ASN A 270 5.87 14.11 -1.33
CA ASN A 270 6.55 15.36 -1.66
C ASN A 270 8.03 15.18 -2.03
N TRP A 271 8.66 14.07 -1.60
CA TRP A 271 9.98 13.65 -2.08
C TRP A 271 9.85 12.65 -3.22
N TRP A 272 8.97 11.64 -3.09
CA TRP A 272 8.84 10.55 -4.08
C TRP A 272 7.53 10.63 -4.87
N GLY A 273 7.63 10.85 -6.18
CA GLY A 273 6.48 11.02 -7.07
C GLY A 273 6.17 12.49 -7.37
N ASN A 274 6.28 13.39 -6.37
CA ASN A 274 6.09 14.83 -6.58
C ASN A 274 7.40 15.64 -6.55
N GLY A 275 8.42 15.14 -5.84
CA GLY A 275 9.75 15.76 -5.75
C GLY A 275 10.76 15.14 -6.72
N VAL A 276 10.76 13.81 -6.83
CA VAL A 276 11.38 13.05 -7.92
C VAL A 276 10.26 12.40 -8.70
N TYR A 277 10.13 12.77 -9.97
CA TYR A 277 9.04 12.34 -10.83
C TYR A 277 9.25 10.93 -11.35
N ILE A 278 8.16 10.27 -11.72
CA ILE A 278 8.15 8.86 -12.13
C ILE A 278 8.18 8.78 -13.65
N ASP A 279 9.15 8.08 -14.22
CA ASP A 279 9.02 7.61 -15.61
C ASP A 279 8.01 6.46 -15.64
N TYR A 280 6.74 6.81 -15.80
CA TYR A 280 5.66 5.82 -15.85
C TYR A 280 5.86 4.81 -16.97
N SER A 281 6.58 5.10 -18.06
CA SER A 281 6.83 4.11 -19.12
C SER A 281 7.70 2.93 -18.65
N LYS A 282 8.42 3.12 -17.53
CA LYS A 282 9.33 2.14 -16.91
C LYS A 282 8.87 1.64 -15.54
N GLY A 283 7.63 1.93 -15.16
CA GLY A 283 7.03 1.45 -13.91
C GLY A 283 7.01 2.49 -12.79
N ASN A 284 5.96 2.43 -11.98
CA ASN A 284 5.79 3.30 -10.83
C ASN A 284 6.52 2.72 -9.59
N TRP A 285 7.69 3.27 -9.29
CA TRP A 285 8.50 2.90 -8.14
C TRP A 285 8.11 3.63 -6.84
N SER A 286 7.45 4.79 -6.94
CA SER A 286 7.23 5.67 -5.80
C SER A 286 6.27 5.07 -4.80
N GLU A 287 5.20 4.41 -5.24
CA GLU A 287 4.21 3.79 -4.32
C GLU A 287 4.86 2.79 -3.36
N GLY A 288 5.73 1.92 -3.90
CA GLY A 288 6.44 0.93 -3.11
C GLY A 288 7.47 1.55 -2.16
N LEU A 289 8.22 2.57 -2.62
CA LEU A 289 9.22 3.24 -1.79
C LEU A 289 8.57 4.07 -0.69
N THR A 290 7.50 4.81 -1.02
CA THR A 290 6.69 5.56 -0.07
C THR A 290 6.10 4.61 0.98
N ALA A 291 5.42 3.54 0.55
CA ALA A 291 4.87 2.55 1.50
C ALA A 291 5.95 1.92 2.39
N TYR A 292 7.17 1.71 1.89
CA TYR A 292 8.27 1.19 2.68
C TYR A 292 8.72 2.20 3.75
N MET A 293 8.96 3.44 3.35
CA MET A 293 9.51 4.48 4.22
C MET A 293 8.47 5.17 5.11
N SER A 294 7.17 5.01 4.84
CA SER A 294 6.08 5.49 5.70
C SER A 294 5.41 4.36 6.45
N ASP A 295 4.68 3.49 5.74
CA ASP A 295 3.71 2.59 6.35
C ASP A 295 4.41 1.44 7.08
N HIS A 296 5.37 0.81 6.40
CA HIS A 296 6.19 -0.24 7.00
C HIS A 296 7.10 0.34 8.06
N PHE A 297 7.80 1.45 7.80
CA PHE A 297 8.69 2.07 8.79
C PHE A 297 7.95 2.44 10.09
N ASN A 298 6.76 3.06 10.00
CA ASN A 298 5.94 3.37 11.18
C ASN A 298 5.53 2.10 11.95
N SER A 299 5.22 1.01 11.24
CA SER A 299 4.94 -0.30 11.85
C SER A 299 6.19 -0.90 12.49
N GLU A 300 7.35 -0.78 11.85
CA GLU A 300 8.65 -1.25 12.33
C GLU A 300 9.05 -0.54 13.63
N GLN A 301 8.89 0.78 13.71
CA GLN A 301 9.15 1.57 14.91
C GLN A 301 8.25 1.16 16.10
N GLN A 302 7.10 0.53 15.83
CA GLN A 302 6.20 -0.03 16.84
C GLN A 302 6.49 -1.51 17.17
N GLY A 303 7.60 -2.07 16.66
CA GLY A 303 7.96 -3.48 16.84
C GLY A 303 7.16 -4.44 15.95
N LYS A 304 6.42 -3.93 14.96
CA LYS A 304 5.52 -4.71 14.08
C LYS A 304 6.01 -4.79 12.63
N GLY A 305 7.32 -4.62 12.41
CA GLY A 305 7.91 -4.67 11.08
C GLY A 305 7.76 -6.03 10.40
N SER A 306 8.06 -7.12 11.12
CA SER A 306 7.91 -8.50 10.62
C SER A 306 6.44 -8.83 10.31
N GLU A 307 5.50 -8.40 11.16
CA GLU A 307 4.06 -8.58 10.93
C GLU A 307 3.60 -7.86 9.65
N TYR A 308 4.09 -6.64 9.40
CA TYR A 308 3.77 -5.89 8.19
C TYR A 308 4.29 -6.60 6.95
N ARG A 309 5.54 -7.09 6.98
CA ARG A 309 6.13 -7.83 5.85
C ARG A 309 5.38 -9.14 5.58
N ARG A 310 5.06 -9.92 6.62
CA ARG A 310 4.20 -11.10 6.49
C ARG A 310 2.88 -10.78 5.78
N LYS A 311 2.18 -9.73 6.21
CA LYS A 311 0.93 -9.26 5.58
C LYS A 311 1.13 -8.83 4.12
N ALA A 312 2.28 -8.24 3.79
CA ALA A 312 2.64 -7.89 2.42
C ALA A 312 2.78 -9.16 1.55
N LEU A 313 3.48 -10.19 2.04
CA LEU A 313 3.62 -11.48 1.35
C LEU A 313 2.28 -12.22 1.22
N GLU A 314 1.41 -12.16 2.23
CA GLU A 314 0.06 -12.73 2.19
C GLU A 314 -0.80 -12.09 1.12
N ARG A 315 -0.76 -10.76 1.00
CA ARG A 315 -1.50 -10.04 -0.04
C ARG A 315 -1.07 -10.52 -1.43
N TYR A 316 0.23 -10.65 -1.67
CA TYR A 316 0.73 -11.20 -2.92
C TYR A 316 0.25 -12.64 -3.16
N ALA A 317 0.39 -13.52 -2.16
CA ALA A 317 0.01 -14.91 -2.26
C ALA A 317 -1.51 -15.11 -2.50
N ASN A 318 -2.35 -14.23 -1.96
CA ASN A 318 -3.81 -14.35 -2.05
C ASN A 318 -4.41 -13.67 -3.29
N PHE A 319 -3.80 -12.59 -3.80
CA PHE A 319 -4.43 -11.75 -4.82
C PHE A 319 -3.67 -11.68 -6.15
N ALA A 320 -2.39 -12.04 -6.20
CA ALA A 320 -1.58 -11.92 -7.43
C ALA A 320 -0.96 -13.25 -7.87
N ALA A 321 -0.46 -14.05 -6.93
CA ALA A 321 0.38 -15.21 -7.23
C ALA A 321 -0.26 -16.25 -8.17
N GLU A 322 -1.55 -16.55 -8.00
CA GLU A 322 -2.26 -17.51 -8.86
C GLU A 322 -2.82 -16.85 -10.13
N HIS A 323 -3.41 -15.66 -9.97
CA HIS A 323 -4.09 -14.93 -11.04
C HIS A 323 -3.80 -13.43 -10.88
N GLY A 324 -3.17 -12.82 -11.89
CA GLY A 324 -2.97 -11.37 -11.94
C GLY A 324 -1.57 -10.85 -11.63
N ASP A 325 -0.55 -11.72 -11.48
CA ASP A 325 0.84 -11.26 -11.40
C ASP A 325 1.36 -10.69 -12.73
N PHE A 326 2.15 -9.62 -12.64
CA PHE A 326 2.80 -8.94 -13.77
C PHE A 326 4.13 -8.30 -13.33
N ALA A 327 4.96 -7.91 -14.30
CA ALA A 327 6.27 -7.32 -14.01
C ALA A 327 6.12 -5.96 -13.29
N ARG A 328 7.01 -5.65 -12.34
CA ARG A 328 6.94 -4.36 -11.62
C ARG A 328 7.12 -3.16 -12.56
N THR A 329 7.87 -3.35 -13.63
CA THR A 329 8.03 -2.36 -14.71
C THR A 329 6.74 -2.04 -15.45
N ASP A 330 5.69 -2.87 -15.32
CA ASP A 330 4.38 -2.67 -15.92
C ASP A 330 3.38 -2.01 -14.96
N PHE A 331 3.72 -1.88 -13.67
CA PHE A 331 2.87 -1.20 -12.71
C PHE A 331 2.76 0.30 -13.03
N ARG A 332 1.54 0.83 -13.09
CA ARG A 332 1.27 2.27 -13.29
C ARG A 332 0.52 2.86 -12.11
N SER A 333 -0.57 2.19 -11.73
CA SER A 333 -1.42 2.58 -10.60
C SER A 333 -2.20 1.37 -10.10
N ARG A 334 -2.69 1.47 -8.87
CA ARG A 334 -3.64 0.52 -8.29
C ARG A 334 -4.99 0.64 -8.99
N HIS A 335 -5.55 -0.50 -9.37
CA HIS A 335 -6.91 -0.60 -9.92
C HIS A 335 -7.69 -1.82 -9.39
N ASP A 336 -7.00 -2.74 -8.69
CA ASP A 336 -7.56 -3.91 -8.01
C ASP A 336 -6.59 -4.40 -6.90
N GLU A 337 -6.89 -5.52 -6.25
CA GLU A 337 -6.05 -6.08 -5.19
C GLU A 337 -4.76 -6.72 -5.72
N ALA A 338 -4.75 -7.25 -6.95
CA ALA A 338 -3.56 -7.82 -7.59
C ALA A 338 -2.51 -6.74 -7.87
N SER A 339 -2.94 -5.67 -8.54
CA SER A 339 -2.10 -4.49 -8.80
C SER A 339 -1.63 -3.81 -7.52
N GLN A 340 -2.45 -3.78 -6.46
CA GLN A 340 -2.00 -3.33 -5.14
C GLN A 340 -0.90 -4.24 -4.57
N ALA A 341 -1.08 -5.55 -4.63
CA ALA A 341 -0.09 -6.50 -4.13
C ALA A 341 1.26 -6.36 -4.85
N ILE A 342 1.24 -6.04 -6.14
CA ILE A 342 2.47 -5.89 -6.93
C ILE A 342 3.09 -4.51 -6.70
N GLY A 343 2.31 -3.44 -6.90
CA GLY A 343 2.78 -2.07 -6.83
C GLY A 343 3.21 -1.62 -5.44
N TYR A 344 2.56 -2.13 -4.40
CA TYR A 344 2.86 -1.80 -3.00
C TYR A 344 3.61 -2.94 -2.32
N SER A 345 3.00 -4.12 -2.14
CA SER A 345 3.62 -5.17 -1.31
C SER A 345 4.92 -5.73 -1.90
N LYS A 346 4.93 -6.15 -3.17
CA LYS A 346 6.11 -6.71 -3.85
C LYS A 346 7.20 -5.64 -4.00
N SER A 347 6.84 -4.41 -4.38
CA SER A 347 7.79 -3.28 -4.45
C SER A 347 8.38 -2.90 -3.09
N LEU A 348 7.57 -2.82 -2.03
CA LEU A 348 8.03 -2.55 -0.67
C LEU A 348 9.06 -3.58 -0.19
N MET A 349 8.80 -4.86 -0.44
CA MET A 349 9.74 -5.93 -0.10
C MET A 349 11.05 -5.83 -0.90
N LEU A 350 11.05 -5.23 -2.10
CA LEU A 350 12.29 -4.93 -2.83
C LEU A 350 13.19 -3.98 -2.06
N PHE A 351 12.62 -2.86 -1.61
CA PHE A 351 13.34 -1.82 -0.90
C PHE A 351 13.79 -2.32 0.47
N HIS A 352 12.98 -3.18 1.10
CA HIS A 352 13.40 -3.88 2.30
C HIS A 352 14.62 -4.78 2.06
N MET A 353 14.60 -5.62 1.01
CA MET A 353 15.75 -6.48 0.68
C MET A 353 16.99 -5.64 0.36
N LEU A 354 16.86 -4.53 -0.37
CA LEU A 354 17.98 -3.60 -0.64
C LEU A 354 18.57 -3.03 0.65
N ARG A 355 17.72 -2.56 1.59
CA ARG A 355 18.17 -2.08 2.90
C ARG A 355 18.85 -3.18 3.70
N THR A 356 18.34 -4.41 3.68
CA THR A 356 18.93 -5.56 4.39
C THR A 356 20.27 -6.00 3.79
N MET A 357 20.44 -5.86 2.47
CA MET A 357 21.69 -6.10 1.77
C MET A 357 22.74 -5.03 2.06
N ALA A 358 22.35 -3.75 1.98
CA ALA A 358 23.26 -2.61 2.20
C ALA A 358 23.59 -2.39 3.70
N GLY A 359 22.63 -2.65 4.58
CA GLY A 359 22.65 -2.11 5.94
C GLY A 359 21.99 -0.73 6.03
N ASN A 360 21.58 -0.34 7.24
CA ASN A 360 20.81 0.89 7.47
C ASN A 360 21.54 2.16 7.03
N ASP A 361 22.81 2.30 7.38
CA ASP A 361 23.57 3.53 7.15
C ASP A 361 23.81 3.76 5.65
N ASP A 362 24.22 2.72 4.92
CA ASP A 362 24.45 2.78 3.48
C ASP A 362 23.14 3.00 2.72
N PHE A 363 22.05 2.31 3.10
CA PHE A 363 20.74 2.56 2.51
C PHE A 363 20.29 4.01 2.69
N ASN A 364 20.44 4.56 3.91
CA ASN A 364 20.08 5.94 4.21
C ASN A 364 20.93 6.93 3.41
N ASN A 365 22.23 6.66 3.27
CA ASN A 365 23.13 7.48 2.46
C ASN A 365 22.73 7.44 0.98
N SER A 366 22.42 6.27 0.43
CA SER A 366 21.95 6.12 -0.95
C SER A 366 20.63 6.82 -1.20
N ILE A 367 19.69 6.80 -0.24
CA ILE A 367 18.43 7.56 -0.33
C ILE A 367 18.69 9.07 -0.42
N ARG A 368 19.60 9.61 0.40
CA ARG A 368 19.98 11.03 0.33
C ARG A 368 20.63 11.39 -1.01
N GLN A 369 21.51 10.53 -1.50
CA GLN A 369 22.16 10.71 -2.80
C GLN A 369 21.16 10.68 -3.95
N PHE A 370 20.19 9.76 -3.91
CA PHE A 370 19.10 9.67 -4.87
C PHE A 370 18.32 10.99 -4.93
N TRP A 371 17.90 11.49 -3.76
CA TRP A 371 17.22 12.78 -3.65
C TRP A 371 18.06 13.92 -4.24
N GLN A 372 19.33 14.04 -3.87
CA GLN A 372 20.21 15.09 -4.36
C GLN A 372 20.36 15.09 -5.88
N ARG A 373 20.43 13.89 -6.49
CA ARG A 373 20.65 13.69 -7.93
C ARG A 373 19.40 13.92 -8.77
N TYR A 374 18.24 13.47 -8.28
CA TYR A 374 17.00 13.39 -9.05
C TYR A 374 15.90 14.36 -8.62
N GLN A 375 16.09 15.19 -7.59
CA GLN A 375 15.11 16.23 -7.24
C GLN A 375 14.74 17.07 -8.48
N PHE A 376 13.44 17.18 -8.72
CA PHE A 376 12.77 17.79 -9.87
C PHE A 376 13.16 17.23 -11.24
N LYS A 377 13.45 15.93 -11.31
CA LYS A 377 13.69 15.17 -12.54
C LYS A 377 12.86 13.88 -12.54
N TYR A 378 12.68 13.30 -13.72
CA TYR A 378 12.13 11.96 -13.85
C TYR A 378 13.19 10.89 -13.52
N ALA A 379 12.77 9.84 -12.83
CA ALA A 379 13.55 8.64 -12.57
C ALA A 379 12.72 7.40 -12.92
N SER A 380 13.38 6.40 -13.51
CA SER A 380 12.82 5.07 -13.73
C SER A 380 13.07 4.17 -12.51
N PHE A 381 12.38 3.02 -12.47
CA PHE A 381 12.70 1.98 -11.48
C PHE A 381 14.18 1.60 -11.50
N THR A 382 14.81 1.54 -12.67
CA THR A 382 16.23 1.16 -12.80
C THR A 382 17.16 2.20 -12.18
N ASP A 383 16.88 3.50 -12.37
CA ASP A 383 17.64 4.58 -11.73
C ASP A 383 17.62 4.46 -10.20
N VAL A 384 16.46 4.11 -9.63
CA VAL A 384 16.34 3.92 -8.18
C VAL A 384 17.17 2.73 -7.70
N ILE A 385 17.10 1.59 -8.39
CA ILE A 385 17.85 0.40 -7.97
C ILE A 385 19.35 0.61 -8.16
N GLU A 386 19.79 1.26 -9.25
CA GLU A 386 21.19 1.63 -9.47
C GLU A 386 21.75 2.43 -8.27
N GLN A 387 20.97 3.37 -7.75
CA GLN A 387 21.38 4.20 -6.62
C GLN A 387 21.35 3.46 -5.27
N LEU A 388 20.43 2.51 -5.09
CA LEU A 388 20.22 1.80 -3.82
C LEU A 388 20.96 0.46 -3.70
N TYR A 389 21.47 -0.09 -4.80
CA TYR A 389 22.19 -1.37 -4.78
C TYR A 389 23.57 -1.22 -4.08
N PRO A 390 23.97 -2.14 -3.18
CA PRO A 390 25.17 -1.98 -2.34
C PRO A 390 26.49 -1.88 -3.13
N ALA A 391 27.41 -1.04 -2.61
CA ALA A 391 28.61 -0.61 -3.33
C ALA A 391 29.77 -1.61 -3.42
N SER A 392 29.78 -2.67 -2.61
CA SER A 392 30.84 -3.71 -2.65
C SER A 392 30.89 -4.49 -3.98
N ASP A 393 29.90 -4.24 -4.84
CA ASP A 393 29.63 -4.85 -6.13
C ASP A 393 29.84 -3.84 -7.30
N ASN A 394 30.41 -2.65 -7.04
CA ASN A 394 30.41 -1.48 -7.94
C ASN A 394 31.66 -1.31 -8.83
N ASN A 395 32.52 -2.32 -8.98
CA ASN A 395 33.51 -2.27 -10.05
C ASN A 395 32.83 -2.65 -11.36
N ASP A 396 32.08 -1.70 -11.90
CA ASP A 396 31.35 -1.71 -13.19
C ASP A 396 29.98 -2.42 -13.15
N HIS A 397 28.90 -1.67 -12.85
CA HIS A 397 27.51 -2.18 -12.84
C HIS A 397 27.07 -2.75 -14.20
N ASP A 398 27.61 -2.20 -15.28
CA ASP A 398 27.44 -2.69 -16.65
C ASP A 398 28.28 -3.96 -16.92
N ASN A 399 29.01 -4.49 -15.94
CA ASN A 399 29.67 -5.78 -16.02
C ASN A 399 29.41 -6.67 -14.79
N ASN A 400 28.65 -6.18 -13.81
CA ASN A 400 28.28 -6.97 -12.64
C ASN A 400 27.06 -7.88 -12.93
N ASN A 401 27.31 -9.18 -12.98
CA ASN A 401 26.29 -10.21 -13.16
C ASN A 401 25.25 -10.24 -12.02
N GLY A 402 25.61 -9.85 -10.79
CA GLY A 402 24.72 -9.80 -9.63
C GLY A 402 23.66 -8.70 -9.74
N TYR A 403 24.07 -7.47 -10.04
CA TYR A 403 23.16 -6.34 -10.27
C TYR A 403 22.16 -6.64 -11.40
N ARG A 404 22.66 -7.10 -12.56
CA ARG A 404 21.80 -7.48 -13.69
C ARG A 404 20.83 -8.59 -13.34
N SER A 405 21.30 -9.62 -12.63
CA SER A 405 20.44 -10.72 -12.17
C SER A 405 19.37 -10.22 -11.19
N PHE A 406 19.71 -9.27 -10.32
CA PHE A 406 18.78 -8.66 -9.39
C PHE A 406 17.66 -7.90 -10.12
N ILE A 407 18.02 -7.00 -11.05
CA ILE A 407 17.05 -6.27 -11.88
C ILE A 407 16.14 -7.25 -12.63
N GLU A 408 16.74 -8.21 -13.31
CA GLU A 408 15.98 -9.17 -14.12
C GLU A 408 15.00 -9.97 -13.27
N GLN A 409 15.47 -10.59 -12.18
CA GLN A 409 14.62 -11.48 -11.40
C GLN A 409 13.57 -10.74 -10.56
N TRP A 410 13.87 -9.51 -10.14
CA TRP A 410 12.97 -8.79 -9.26
C TRP A 410 12.09 -7.80 -10.03
N LEU A 411 12.61 -7.00 -10.96
CA LEU A 411 11.78 -6.03 -11.67
C LEU A 411 10.97 -6.66 -12.81
N ASN A 412 11.60 -7.52 -13.61
CA ASN A 412 11.04 -7.97 -14.89
C ASN A 412 10.27 -9.29 -14.80
N ARG A 413 10.63 -10.19 -13.89
CA ARG A 413 9.96 -11.49 -13.76
C ARG A 413 8.65 -11.43 -12.96
N THR A 414 7.69 -12.21 -13.42
CA THR A 414 6.54 -12.64 -12.62
C THR A 414 6.92 -13.81 -11.71
N GLY A 415 6.10 -14.06 -10.70
CA GLY A 415 6.31 -15.04 -9.67
C GLY A 415 7.08 -14.53 -8.46
N ALA A 416 7.31 -15.46 -7.54
CA ALA A 416 8.14 -15.32 -6.35
C ALA A 416 8.78 -16.67 -6.03
N PRO A 417 9.94 -16.71 -5.34
CA PRO A 417 10.52 -17.97 -4.89
C PRO A 417 9.62 -18.66 -3.86
N GLU A 418 9.47 -19.98 -3.96
CA GLU A 418 8.79 -20.82 -2.97
C GLU A 418 9.85 -21.69 -2.30
N ILE A 419 10.07 -21.52 -1.00
CA ILE A 419 11.27 -22.02 -0.33
C ILE A 419 10.90 -23.08 0.71
N SER A 420 11.65 -24.18 0.74
CA SER A 420 11.48 -25.27 1.71
C SER A 420 12.81 -25.75 2.29
N LEU A 421 12.75 -26.23 3.53
CA LEU A 421 13.73 -27.13 4.13
C LEU A 421 13.35 -28.57 3.80
N ASP A 422 14.03 -29.17 2.83
CA ASP A 422 13.75 -30.55 2.40
C ASP A 422 14.31 -31.57 3.39
N LYS A 423 15.49 -31.29 3.94
CA LYS A 423 16.20 -32.19 4.86
C LYS A 423 17.12 -31.39 5.76
N VAL A 424 17.08 -31.68 7.05
CA VAL A 424 18.02 -31.15 8.03
C VAL A 424 18.59 -32.31 8.83
N SER A 425 19.93 -32.40 8.93
CA SER A 425 20.61 -33.35 9.80
C SER A 425 21.60 -32.64 10.71
N VAL A 426 21.77 -33.19 11.91
CA VAL A 426 22.73 -32.72 12.90
C VAL A 426 23.60 -33.90 13.28
N ASP A 427 24.83 -33.89 12.81
CA ASP A 427 25.79 -34.97 13.02
C ASP A 427 26.88 -34.52 14.00
N LYS A 428 27.24 -35.37 14.97
CA LYS A 428 28.34 -35.08 15.89
C LYS A 428 29.67 -35.39 15.18
N LEU A 429 30.57 -34.42 15.12
CA LEU A 429 31.90 -34.55 14.51
C LEU A 429 32.96 -34.10 15.51
N ASN A 430 33.64 -35.07 16.15
CA ASN A 430 34.56 -34.84 17.26
C ASN A 430 33.86 -34.07 18.41
N ASP A 431 34.41 -32.91 18.79
CA ASP A 431 33.86 -32.00 19.81
C ASP A 431 32.86 -30.99 19.25
N ASP A 432 32.55 -31.06 17.95
CA ASP A 432 31.68 -30.12 17.24
C ASP A 432 30.41 -30.82 16.69
N TYR A 433 29.46 -30.01 16.27
CA TYR A 433 28.24 -30.44 15.59
C TYR A 433 28.19 -29.87 14.17
N LEU A 434 27.89 -30.73 13.21
CA LEU A 434 27.71 -30.39 11.81
C LEU A 434 26.22 -30.33 11.48
N LEU A 435 25.74 -29.14 11.15
CA LEU A 435 24.37 -28.91 10.67
C LEU A 435 24.38 -28.95 9.14
N THR A 436 23.69 -29.92 8.56
CA THR A 436 23.51 -30.01 7.10
C THR A 436 22.05 -29.71 6.76
N ILE A 437 21.84 -28.76 5.86
CA ILE A 437 20.52 -28.25 5.47
C ILE A 437 20.40 -28.35 3.95
N LYS A 438 19.41 -29.09 3.45
CA LYS A 438 18.98 -29.06 2.06
C LYS A 438 17.84 -28.06 1.92
N ILE A 439 18.07 -26.98 1.16
CA ILE A 439 17.11 -25.92 0.90
C ILE A 439 16.70 -25.97 -0.58
N SER A 440 15.40 -25.97 -0.84
CA SER A 440 14.87 -26.04 -2.21
C SER A 440 14.00 -24.84 -2.55
N GLN A 441 14.05 -24.47 -3.84
CA GLN A 441 13.20 -23.48 -4.48
C GLN A 441 12.22 -24.21 -5.39
N GLN A 442 10.95 -24.29 -5.00
CA GLN A 442 9.94 -25.16 -5.61
C GLN A 442 9.11 -24.47 -6.71
N GLN A 443 9.20 -23.15 -6.82
CA GLN A 443 8.43 -22.38 -7.80
C GLN A 443 8.74 -22.80 -9.25
N HIS A 444 7.82 -22.53 -10.18
CA HIS A 444 8.07 -22.71 -11.61
C HIS A 444 9.15 -21.73 -12.13
N GLY A 445 9.85 -22.10 -13.22
CA GLY A 445 10.89 -21.27 -13.82
C GLY A 445 12.25 -21.35 -13.11
N PRO A 446 13.19 -20.43 -13.39
CA PRO A 446 14.56 -20.48 -12.87
C PRO A 446 14.65 -20.25 -11.35
N ALA A 447 15.82 -20.55 -10.78
CA ALA A 447 16.13 -20.18 -9.40
C ALA A 447 16.25 -18.65 -9.26
N TYR A 448 15.84 -18.13 -8.10
CA TYR A 448 16.13 -16.78 -7.66
C TYR A 448 17.47 -16.78 -6.93
N GLN A 449 18.30 -15.78 -7.21
CA GLN A 449 19.51 -15.53 -6.43
C GLN A 449 19.17 -14.58 -5.29
N MET A 450 19.38 -15.00 -4.04
CA MET A 450 18.98 -14.18 -2.88
C MET A 450 19.78 -14.50 -1.64
N GLN A 451 19.93 -13.48 -0.80
CA GLN A 451 20.37 -13.64 0.58
C GLN A 451 19.15 -13.91 1.46
N ILE A 452 19.19 -14.98 2.26
CA ILE A 452 18.10 -15.36 3.18
C ILE A 452 18.65 -15.51 4.60
N PRO A 453 17.98 -14.95 5.63
CA PRO A 453 18.40 -15.15 7.00
C PRO A 453 18.08 -16.57 7.47
N LEU A 454 18.98 -17.16 8.23
CA LEU A 454 18.82 -18.44 8.91
C LEU A 454 18.98 -18.20 10.41
N GLU A 455 17.99 -18.61 11.19
CA GLU A 455 18.07 -18.62 12.65
C GLU A 455 18.27 -20.04 13.16
N VAL A 456 19.25 -20.22 14.05
CA VAL A 456 19.62 -21.52 14.64
C VAL A 456 19.55 -21.44 16.16
N THR A 457 18.72 -22.29 16.75
CA THR A 457 18.65 -22.47 18.21
C THR A 457 19.70 -23.49 18.65
N LEU A 458 20.58 -23.13 19.56
CA LEU A 458 21.65 -23.99 20.06
C LEU A 458 21.38 -24.48 21.48
N GLN A 459 21.72 -25.74 21.77
CA GLN A 459 21.57 -26.33 23.09
C GLN A 459 22.33 -25.53 24.16
N GLY A 460 21.64 -25.21 25.26
CA GLY A 460 22.23 -24.47 26.38
C GLY A 460 22.46 -22.97 26.11
N LYS A 461 21.96 -22.44 24.99
CA LYS A 461 21.98 -21.00 24.68
C LYS A 461 20.57 -20.44 24.73
N THR A 462 20.42 -19.27 25.35
CA THR A 462 19.14 -18.55 25.42
C THR A 462 18.89 -17.70 24.18
N GLN A 463 19.95 -17.20 23.53
CA GLN A 463 19.87 -16.47 22.27
C GLN A 463 20.13 -17.40 21.08
N THR A 464 19.41 -17.15 19.99
CA THR A 464 19.62 -17.83 18.72
C THR A 464 20.82 -17.25 17.98
N VAL A 465 21.44 -18.04 17.10
CA VAL A 465 22.47 -17.58 16.17
C VAL A 465 21.81 -17.25 14.84
N ARG A 466 22.18 -16.12 14.24
CA ARG A 466 21.69 -15.71 12.92
C ARG A 466 22.80 -15.75 11.89
N GLU A 467 22.54 -16.44 10.79
CA GLU A 467 23.41 -16.56 9.63
C GLU A 467 22.74 -15.94 8.40
N LYS A 468 23.53 -15.49 7.44
CA LYS A 468 23.06 -15.04 6.13
C LYS A 468 23.48 -16.07 5.09
N LEU A 469 22.52 -16.75 4.47
CA LEU A 469 22.77 -17.73 3.43
C LEU A 469 22.58 -17.09 2.06
N PHE A 470 23.44 -17.41 1.10
CA PHE A 470 23.22 -17.08 -0.31
C PHE A 470 22.71 -18.31 -1.04
N LEU A 471 21.50 -18.20 -1.61
CA LEU A 471 20.91 -19.23 -2.45
C LEU A 471 21.06 -18.80 -3.90
N THR A 472 21.62 -19.67 -4.73
CA THR A 472 21.84 -19.40 -6.17
C THR A 472 21.16 -20.42 -7.07
N GLU A 473 20.88 -21.61 -6.54
CA GLU A 473 20.34 -22.74 -7.29
C GLU A 473 18.95 -23.17 -6.81
N LYS A 474 18.31 -24.08 -7.57
CA LYS A 474 17.04 -24.70 -7.18
C LYS A 474 17.16 -25.58 -5.94
N ASN A 475 18.31 -26.23 -5.76
CA ASN A 475 18.61 -27.06 -4.60
C ASN A 475 19.96 -26.60 -4.05
N ASN A 476 20.02 -26.19 -2.79
CA ASN A 476 21.25 -25.74 -2.14
C ASN A 476 21.51 -26.66 -0.95
N LEU A 477 22.76 -27.13 -0.81
CA LEU A 477 23.20 -27.90 0.34
C LEU A 477 24.13 -27.02 1.19
N ILE A 478 23.65 -26.64 2.37
CA ILE A 478 24.37 -25.76 3.28
C ILE A 478 24.88 -26.57 4.46
N THR A 479 26.15 -26.37 4.81
CA THR A 479 26.79 -27.04 5.95
C THR A 479 27.39 -26.00 6.88
N LEU A 480 26.95 -26.01 8.14
CA LEU A 480 27.38 -25.08 9.18
C LEU A 480 27.91 -25.85 10.39
N LYS A 481 28.89 -25.26 11.08
CA LYS A 481 29.60 -25.92 12.19
C LYS A 481 29.37 -25.16 13.49
N TYR A 482 28.96 -25.88 14.54
CA TYR A 482 28.65 -25.31 15.84
C TYR A 482 29.34 -26.06 16.98
N LYS A 483 29.66 -25.34 18.07
CA LYS A 483 30.19 -25.94 19.31
C LYS A 483 29.10 -26.64 20.13
N GLN A 484 27.88 -26.13 20.06
CA GLN A 484 26.71 -26.69 20.74
C GLN A 484 25.79 -27.35 19.73
N LYS A 485 25.01 -28.35 20.17
CA LYS A 485 24.06 -29.06 19.31
C LYS A 485 22.95 -28.12 18.82
N PRO A 486 22.74 -27.98 17.50
CA PRO A 486 21.55 -27.33 16.95
C PRO A 486 20.27 -28.09 17.34
N LEU A 487 19.27 -27.36 17.81
CA LEU A 487 17.98 -27.87 18.28
C LEU A 487 16.81 -27.44 17.40
N ALA A 488 16.95 -26.34 16.66
CA ALA A 488 15.94 -25.89 15.72
C ALA A 488 16.60 -25.00 14.66
N VAL A 489 15.96 -24.94 13.50
CA VAL A 489 16.34 -24.09 12.38
C VAL A 489 15.09 -23.40 11.84
N THR A 490 15.15 -22.10 11.61
CA THR A 490 14.11 -21.34 10.92
C THR A 490 14.76 -20.50 9.83
N LEU A 491 14.33 -20.69 8.58
CA LEU A 491 14.67 -19.77 7.49
C LEU A 491 13.70 -18.59 7.49
N ASP A 492 14.23 -17.40 7.25
CA ASP A 492 13.48 -16.17 7.10
C ASP A 492 12.45 -15.88 8.23
N PRO A 493 12.87 -15.94 9.52
CA PRO A 493 11.93 -15.84 10.66
C PRO A 493 11.19 -14.50 10.72
N ASP A 494 11.75 -13.44 10.14
CA ASP A 494 11.21 -12.08 10.17
C ASP A 494 10.59 -11.66 8.83
N TYR A 495 10.42 -12.59 7.90
CA TYR A 495 9.87 -12.34 6.57
C TYR A 495 10.63 -11.23 5.82
N ASP A 496 11.97 -11.28 5.85
CA ASP A 496 12.86 -10.27 5.26
C ASP A 496 13.00 -10.42 3.74
N VAL A 497 12.59 -11.57 3.18
CA VAL A 497 12.73 -11.88 1.75
C VAL A 497 11.37 -11.88 1.05
N PHE A 498 11.30 -11.27 -0.14
CA PHE A 498 10.11 -11.43 -0.99
C PHE A 498 10.02 -12.87 -1.51
N ARG A 499 9.03 -13.61 -1.04
CA ARG A 499 8.79 -15.02 -1.37
C ARG A 499 7.30 -15.35 -1.39
N LEU A 500 6.94 -16.43 -2.07
CA LEU A 500 5.61 -16.99 -2.00
C LEU A 500 5.45 -17.67 -0.64
N LEU A 501 4.50 -17.19 0.18
CA LEU A 501 4.16 -17.86 1.43
C LEU A 501 3.46 -19.18 1.12
N HIS A 502 4.03 -20.26 1.65
CA HIS A 502 3.38 -21.56 1.64
C HIS A 502 2.04 -21.47 2.38
N ALA A 503 1.05 -22.27 1.99
CA ALA A 503 -0.30 -22.22 2.58
C ALA A 503 -0.27 -22.38 4.12
N ASN A 504 0.63 -23.23 4.63
CA ASN A 504 0.79 -23.46 6.07
C ASN A 504 1.37 -22.24 6.82
N GLU A 505 2.07 -21.33 6.12
CA GLU A 505 2.69 -20.12 6.70
C GLU A 505 1.74 -18.92 6.76
N ARG A 506 0.53 -19.04 6.21
CA ARG A 506 -0.49 -17.98 6.28
C ARG A 506 -1.31 -18.23 7.53
N PRO A 507 -1.42 -17.31 8.50
CA PRO A 507 -2.26 -17.47 9.67
C PRO A 507 -3.70 -17.83 9.34
N ALA A 508 -4.32 -18.56 10.26
CA ALA A 508 -5.76 -18.75 10.21
C ALA A 508 -6.48 -17.40 10.17
N SER A 509 -7.53 -17.29 9.37
CA SER A 509 -8.30 -16.07 9.24
C SER A 509 -9.73 -16.37 8.81
N LEU A 510 -10.70 -15.55 9.23
CA LEU A 510 -12.09 -15.72 8.83
C LEU A 510 -12.24 -15.67 7.31
N GLY A 511 -11.44 -14.82 6.65
CA GLY A 511 -11.41 -14.71 5.19
C GLY A 511 -11.06 -16.03 4.50
N ARG A 512 -10.17 -16.84 5.08
CA ARG A 512 -9.85 -18.18 4.56
C ARG A 512 -11.06 -19.11 4.61
N LEU A 513 -11.85 -19.06 5.69
CA LEU A 513 -13.05 -19.89 5.81
C LEU A 513 -14.15 -19.39 4.89
N PHE A 514 -14.40 -18.08 4.83
CA PHE A 514 -15.37 -17.48 3.93
C PHE A 514 -15.05 -17.74 2.45
N GLY A 515 -13.77 -17.72 2.09
CA GLY A 515 -13.26 -17.93 0.74
C GLY A 515 -13.04 -19.40 0.34
N ALA A 516 -13.38 -20.37 1.21
CA ALA A 516 -13.27 -21.78 0.88
C ALA A 516 -14.17 -22.17 -0.31
N LYS A 517 -13.91 -23.29 -0.98
CA LYS A 517 -14.77 -23.77 -2.09
C LYS A 517 -16.19 -24.05 -1.59
N LYS A 518 -16.31 -24.49 -0.34
CA LYS A 518 -17.57 -24.74 0.36
C LYS A 518 -17.43 -24.34 1.82
N GLN A 519 -18.49 -23.79 2.39
CA GLN A 519 -18.64 -23.48 3.82
C GLN A 519 -19.74 -24.36 4.40
N LEU A 520 -19.37 -25.30 5.24
CA LEU A 520 -20.31 -26.20 5.92
C LEU A 520 -20.60 -25.67 7.32
N LEU A 521 -21.80 -25.12 7.51
CA LEU A 521 -22.28 -24.63 8.80
C LEU A 521 -22.96 -25.78 9.56
N VAL A 522 -22.28 -26.27 10.59
CA VAL A 522 -22.73 -27.37 11.42
C VAL A 522 -23.55 -26.81 12.58
N MET A 523 -24.87 -27.01 12.50
CA MET A 523 -25.83 -26.55 13.49
C MET A 523 -25.97 -27.55 14.65
N PRO A 524 -26.21 -27.06 15.88
CA PRO A 524 -26.43 -27.93 17.03
C PRO A 524 -27.84 -28.53 16.99
N ALA A 525 -27.97 -29.85 16.76
CA ALA A 525 -29.27 -30.52 16.63
C ALA A 525 -30.12 -30.44 17.92
N LYS A 526 -29.47 -30.27 19.07
CA LYS A 526 -30.10 -30.18 20.39
C LYS A 526 -30.43 -28.76 20.84
N ALA A 527 -30.19 -27.75 20.02
CA ALA A 527 -30.52 -26.36 20.36
C ALA A 527 -32.04 -26.10 20.37
N THR A 528 -32.45 -24.99 20.99
CA THR A 528 -33.87 -24.61 21.02
C THR A 528 -34.37 -24.24 19.62
N ALA A 529 -35.69 -24.30 19.40
CA ALA A 529 -36.29 -23.92 18.12
C ALA A 529 -35.97 -22.46 17.72
N GLU A 530 -35.81 -21.56 18.69
CA GLU A 530 -35.43 -20.17 18.44
C GLU A 530 -33.97 -20.04 18.03
N GLN A 531 -33.07 -20.78 18.67
CA GLN A 531 -31.65 -20.83 18.30
C GLN A 531 -31.46 -21.44 16.91
N ILE A 532 -32.14 -22.54 16.59
CA ILE A 532 -32.11 -23.15 15.24
C ILE A 532 -32.54 -22.13 14.19
N LYS A 533 -33.66 -21.42 14.42
CA LYS A 533 -34.12 -20.34 13.51
C LYS A 533 -33.09 -19.22 13.38
N ALA A 534 -32.40 -18.85 14.47
CA ALA A 534 -31.36 -17.82 14.43
C ALA A 534 -30.16 -18.24 13.58
N TRP A 535 -29.67 -19.47 13.76
CA TRP A 535 -28.58 -20.02 12.94
C TRP A 535 -28.94 -20.18 11.47
N GLN A 536 -30.17 -20.61 11.17
CA GLN A 536 -30.68 -20.66 9.79
C GLN A 536 -30.73 -19.27 9.14
N ARG A 537 -31.11 -18.22 9.89
CA ARG A 537 -31.09 -16.83 9.39
C ARG A 537 -29.68 -16.31 9.17
N LEU A 538 -28.74 -16.65 10.05
CA LEU A 538 -27.32 -16.35 9.86
C LEU A 538 -26.82 -17.00 8.57
N ALA A 539 -27.09 -18.28 8.39
CA ALA A 539 -26.72 -19.03 7.20
C ALA A 539 -27.33 -18.41 5.94
N ALA A 540 -28.63 -18.07 5.94
CA ALA A 540 -29.28 -17.40 4.81
C ALA A 540 -28.67 -16.03 4.48
N THR A 541 -28.29 -15.25 5.51
CA THR A 541 -27.57 -13.98 5.34
C THR A 541 -26.24 -14.22 4.66
N TRP A 542 -25.47 -15.21 5.12
CA TRP A 542 -24.20 -15.56 4.49
C TRP A 542 -24.37 -16.15 3.09
N SER A 543 -25.40 -16.96 2.81
CA SER A 543 -25.70 -17.48 1.47
C SER A 543 -26.01 -16.37 0.46
N SER A 544 -26.52 -15.22 0.90
CA SER A 544 -26.73 -14.04 0.04
C SER A 544 -25.44 -13.27 -0.27
N LEU A 545 -24.42 -13.42 0.59
CA LEU A 545 -23.10 -12.81 0.41
C LEU A 545 -22.13 -13.77 -0.31
N TYR A 546 -22.30 -15.07 -0.08
CA TYR A 546 -21.42 -16.13 -0.54
C TYR A 546 -22.23 -17.28 -1.12
N ASN A 547 -21.93 -17.69 -2.34
CA ASN A 547 -22.64 -18.77 -3.05
C ASN A 547 -22.18 -20.18 -2.66
N ASN A 548 -21.40 -20.31 -1.58
CA ASN A 548 -20.70 -21.53 -1.18
C ASN A 548 -21.17 -22.07 0.19
N VAL A 549 -22.29 -21.62 0.74
CA VAL A 549 -22.76 -21.96 2.09
C VAL A 549 -23.75 -23.13 2.08
N GLU A 550 -23.52 -24.13 2.93
CA GLU A 550 -24.40 -25.28 3.16
C GLU A 550 -24.62 -25.49 4.67
N LEU A 551 -25.81 -25.97 5.03
CA LEU A 551 -26.17 -26.29 6.40
C LEU A 551 -26.24 -27.81 6.61
N ILE A 552 -25.78 -28.26 7.76
CA ILE A 552 -25.92 -29.64 8.23
C ILE A 552 -26.12 -29.64 9.75
N TYR A 553 -26.73 -30.66 10.33
CA TYR A 553 -26.77 -30.83 11.77
C TYR A 553 -25.55 -31.62 12.28
N ASP A 554 -25.14 -31.33 13.52
CA ASP A 554 -23.99 -31.98 14.18
C ASP A 554 -24.13 -33.49 14.36
N ASN A 555 -25.35 -34.02 14.36
CA ASN A 555 -25.64 -35.45 14.42
C ASN A 555 -25.58 -36.17 13.06
N GLU A 556 -25.39 -35.44 11.96
CA GLU A 556 -25.26 -35.99 10.60
C GLU A 556 -23.79 -36.12 10.15
N LEU A 557 -22.84 -35.54 10.89
CA LEU A 557 -21.41 -35.62 10.61
C LEU A 557 -20.71 -36.60 11.57
N ASP A 558 -19.72 -37.33 11.08
CA ASP A 558 -18.90 -38.18 11.96
C ASP A 558 -18.05 -37.31 12.91
N LYS A 559 -17.79 -37.82 14.11
CA LYS A 559 -17.09 -37.07 15.18
C LYS A 559 -15.65 -36.64 14.81
N GLU A 560 -15.05 -37.28 13.81
CA GLU A 560 -13.70 -37.01 13.33
C GLU A 560 -13.69 -36.19 12.03
N MET A 561 -14.88 -35.81 11.51
CA MET A 561 -15.06 -35.04 10.27
C MET A 561 -14.37 -35.67 9.04
N LYS A 562 -14.22 -37.01 9.00
CA LYS A 562 -13.50 -37.71 7.93
C LYS A 562 -14.15 -37.58 6.56
N ALA A 563 -15.46 -37.37 6.51
CA ALA A 563 -16.22 -37.26 5.26
C ALA A 563 -16.25 -35.84 4.66
N VAL A 564 -15.53 -34.87 5.24
CA VAL A 564 -15.52 -33.48 4.73
C VAL A 564 -14.66 -33.40 3.46
N ALA A 565 -15.26 -32.93 2.37
CA ALA A 565 -14.59 -32.82 1.08
C ALA A 565 -13.46 -31.78 1.08
N ASP A 566 -12.41 -32.03 0.31
CA ASP A 566 -11.27 -31.11 0.15
C ASP A 566 -11.70 -29.70 -0.29
N GLY A 567 -11.10 -28.70 0.35
CA GLY A 567 -11.43 -27.29 0.12
C GLY A 567 -12.73 -26.82 0.79
N THR A 568 -13.34 -27.64 1.65
CA THR A 568 -14.45 -27.24 2.51
C THR A 568 -13.92 -26.62 3.80
N ALA A 569 -14.47 -25.48 4.21
CA ALA A 569 -14.33 -24.94 5.57
C ALA A 569 -15.53 -25.36 6.41
N VAL A 570 -15.29 -25.71 7.68
CA VAL A 570 -16.31 -26.15 8.63
C VAL A 570 -16.51 -25.08 9.70
N TRP A 571 -17.76 -24.73 9.98
CA TRP A 571 -18.16 -23.84 11.05
C TRP A 571 -19.00 -24.59 12.08
N LEU A 572 -18.50 -24.74 13.30
CA LEU A 572 -19.26 -25.24 14.43
C LEU A 572 -20.06 -24.09 15.04
N LEU A 573 -21.38 -24.24 15.08
CA LEU A 573 -22.28 -23.20 15.58
C LEU A 573 -22.83 -23.55 16.96
N GLY A 574 -22.76 -22.60 17.88
CA GLY A 574 -23.37 -22.67 19.20
C GLY A 574 -22.61 -23.53 20.21
N TRP A 575 -22.73 -23.16 21.49
CA TRP A 575 -22.04 -23.84 22.60
C TRP A 575 -22.49 -25.29 22.80
N ASN A 576 -23.72 -25.61 22.40
CA ASN A 576 -24.32 -26.93 22.53
C ASN A 576 -24.01 -27.87 21.35
N ASN A 577 -23.09 -27.51 20.45
CA ASN A 577 -22.69 -28.36 19.34
C ASN A 577 -21.95 -29.62 19.84
N GLU A 578 -22.43 -30.81 19.49
CA GLU A 578 -21.87 -32.07 19.98
C GLU A 578 -20.45 -32.33 19.45
N LEU A 579 -20.09 -31.81 18.27
CA LEU A 579 -18.73 -31.94 17.75
C LEU A 579 -17.73 -31.07 18.52
N LEU A 580 -18.18 -29.94 19.08
CA LEU A 580 -17.32 -29.05 19.87
C LEU A 580 -16.69 -29.79 21.06
N LYS A 581 -17.42 -30.72 21.69
CA LYS A 581 -16.92 -31.51 22.84
C LYS A 581 -15.67 -32.32 22.49
N ASN A 582 -15.57 -32.82 21.25
CA ASN A 582 -14.43 -33.61 20.79
C ASN A 582 -13.33 -32.74 20.18
N LEU A 583 -13.69 -31.55 19.69
CA LEU A 583 -12.78 -30.66 18.95
C LEU A 583 -12.30 -29.46 19.77
N GLN A 584 -12.72 -29.32 21.05
CA GLN A 584 -12.35 -28.19 21.91
C GLN A 584 -10.83 -28.01 22.06
N GLU A 585 -10.07 -29.11 22.03
CA GLU A 585 -8.60 -29.08 22.13
C GLU A 585 -7.96 -28.46 20.89
N ILE A 586 -8.60 -28.53 19.71
CA ILE A 586 -8.10 -27.90 18.48
C ILE A 586 -8.07 -26.38 18.62
N PHE A 587 -9.07 -25.81 19.30
CA PHE A 587 -9.12 -24.38 19.58
C PHE A 587 -8.29 -23.99 20.82
N THR A 588 -7.69 -24.96 21.52
CA THR A 588 -6.91 -24.76 22.72
C THR A 588 -5.42 -24.90 22.41
N SER A 589 -4.72 -23.78 22.30
CA SER A 589 -3.36 -23.76 21.73
C SER A 589 -2.27 -24.00 22.79
N GLN A 590 -2.04 -25.26 23.18
CA GLN A 590 -1.02 -25.60 24.18
C GLN A 590 0.43 -25.59 23.65
N ASP A 591 0.66 -25.71 22.32
CA ASP A 591 2.00 -25.89 21.73
C ASP A 591 2.70 -24.61 21.22
N LEU A 592 2.14 -23.42 21.49
CA LEU A 592 2.61 -22.16 20.92
C LEU A 592 3.91 -21.59 21.50
N ALA A 593 4.45 -22.18 22.57
CA ALA A 593 5.66 -21.68 23.22
C ALA A 593 6.96 -21.88 22.42
N SER A 594 6.93 -22.51 21.24
CA SER A 594 8.15 -23.05 20.62
C SER A 594 8.56 -22.47 19.26
N THR A 595 7.74 -21.69 18.54
CA THR A 595 8.02 -21.34 17.13
C THR A 595 8.70 -19.99 16.87
N SER A 596 8.75 -19.07 17.83
CA SER A 596 9.73 -17.97 17.82
C SER A 596 9.90 -17.39 19.22
N ALA A 597 11.08 -16.86 19.53
CA ALA A 597 11.33 -16.13 20.79
C ALA A 597 10.52 -14.81 20.92
N THR A 598 9.72 -14.46 19.91
CA THR A 598 8.93 -13.22 19.84
C THR A 598 7.44 -13.41 20.12
N PHE A 599 6.92 -14.64 20.20
CA PHE A 599 5.52 -14.89 20.58
C PHE A 599 5.44 -15.40 22.03
N SER A 600 4.89 -14.57 22.90
CA SER A 600 4.55 -14.96 24.27
C SER A 600 3.53 -16.10 24.25
N SER A 601 3.72 -17.11 25.08
CA SER A 601 2.78 -18.21 25.35
C SER A 601 1.41 -17.75 25.87
N ALA A 602 1.21 -16.45 26.09
CA ALA A 602 -0.02 -15.85 26.61
C ALA A 602 -1.14 -15.65 25.57
N LEU A 603 -0.89 -15.82 24.27
CA LEU A 603 -1.80 -15.40 23.18
C LEU A 603 -2.78 -16.50 22.69
N SER A 604 -2.93 -17.57 23.47
CA SER A 604 -3.58 -18.81 23.05
C SER A 604 -4.95 -18.93 23.68
N PRO A 605 -6.07 -19.00 22.91
CA PRO A 605 -7.35 -19.30 23.50
C PRO A 605 -7.32 -20.70 24.15
N ALA A 606 -7.99 -20.82 25.29
CA ALA A 606 -8.24 -22.10 25.95
C ALA A 606 -9.73 -22.27 26.21
N LEU A 607 -10.36 -23.16 25.43
CA LEU A 607 -11.80 -23.40 25.47
C LEU A 607 -12.12 -24.54 26.44
N SER A 608 -13.04 -24.28 27.37
CA SER A 608 -13.56 -25.27 28.32
C SER A 608 -15.05 -25.04 28.54
N ALA A 609 -15.88 -25.96 28.04
CA ALA A 609 -17.34 -25.90 28.12
C ALA A 609 -17.91 -24.54 27.65
N HIS A 610 -18.43 -23.72 28.57
CA HIS A 610 -19.02 -22.39 28.29
C HIS A 610 -18.09 -21.23 28.65
N THR A 611 -16.79 -21.51 28.75
CA THR A 611 -15.77 -20.50 29.08
C THR A 611 -14.60 -20.59 28.12
N VAL A 612 -14.01 -19.44 27.79
CA VAL A 612 -12.76 -19.36 27.04
C VAL A 612 -11.83 -18.41 27.77
N THR A 613 -10.58 -18.83 27.98
CA THR A 613 -9.54 -17.93 28.48
C THR A 613 -8.71 -17.42 27.31
N ILE A 614 -8.57 -16.10 27.18
CA ILE A 614 -7.76 -15.43 26.14
C ILE A 614 -6.92 -14.35 26.83
N ASP A 615 -5.60 -14.34 26.64
CA ASP A 615 -4.68 -13.39 27.28
C ASP A 615 -4.83 -13.31 28.82
N GLY A 616 -5.16 -14.43 29.45
CA GLY A 616 -5.44 -14.50 30.90
C GLY A 616 -6.80 -13.92 31.32
N GLN A 617 -7.59 -13.38 30.38
CA GLN A 617 -8.96 -12.96 30.61
C GLN A 617 -9.92 -14.13 30.40
N GLN A 618 -10.72 -14.45 31.42
CA GLN A 618 -11.76 -15.46 31.34
C GLN A 618 -13.05 -14.86 30.77
N LEU A 619 -13.49 -15.37 29.62
CA LEU A 619 -14.72 -15.00 28.94
C LEU A 619 -15.77 -16.09 29.16
N HIS A 620 -16.99 -15.67 29.46
CA HIS A 620 -18.13 -16.56 29.69
C HIS A 620 -19.17 -16.40 28.60
N ALA A 621 -19.78 -17.52 28.19
CA ALA A 621 -20.80 -17.61 27.13
C ALA A 621 -22.04 -16.73 27.35
N ASP A 622 -22.40 -16.48 28.61
CA ASP A 622 -23.54 -15.63 29.00
C ASP A 622 -23.27 -14.13 28.84
N LYS A 623 -21.99 -13.74 28.79
CA LYS A 623 -21.55 -12.33 28.68
C LYS A 623 -20.88 -12.02 27.36
N HIS A 624 -20.49 -13.04 26.60
CA HIS A 624 -19.72 -12.87 25.38
C HIS A 624 -20.18 -13.79 24.25
N ALA A 625 -20.19 -13.23 23.04
CA ALA A 625 -20.13 -14.02 21.83
C ALA A 625 -18.68 -14.15 21.33
N LEU A 626 -18.32 -15.33 20.81
CA LEU A 626 -16.94 -15.64 20.45
C LEU A 626 -16.84 -16.18 19.02
N VAL A 627 -15.68 -15.97 18.40
CA VAL A 627 -15.24 -16.73 17.24
C VAL A 627 -13.81 -17.22 17.45
N LEU A 628 -13.57 -18.52 17.29
CA LEU A 628 -12.26 -19.15 17.38
C LEU A 628 -11.98 -19.95 16.11
N LEU A 629 -10.75 -19.88 15.59
CA LEU A 629 -10.31 -20.68 14.45
C LEU A 629 -9.25 -21.70 14.86
N ASP A 630 -9.15 -22.79 14.10
CA ASP A 630 -8.00 -23.70 14.16
C ASP A 630 -6.74 -23.00 13.61
N ALA A 631 -5.67 -22.98 14.40
CA ALA A 631 -4.38 -22.41 14.00
C ALA A 631 -3.59 -23.30 13.01
N ASP A 632 -3.89 -24.61 12.94
CA ASP A 632 -3.17 -25.54 12.06
C ASP A 632 -3.72 -25.49 10.63
N ASN A 633 -3.06 -24.70 9.79
CA ASN A 633 -3.51 -24.52 8.42
C ASN A 633 -3.30 -25.73 7.50
N SER A 634 -2.64 -26.80 7.98
CA SER A 634 -2.49 -28.07 7.24
C SER A 634 -3.74 -28.95 7.30
N ARG A 635 -4.69 -28.66 8.19
CA ARG A 635 -5.97 -29.38 8.31
C ARG A 635 -7.09 -28.67 7.56
N THR A 636 -8.25 -29.32 7.49
CA THR A 636 -9.52 -28.73 7.08
C THR A 636 -9.77 -27.44 7.87
N PRO A 637 -9.98 -26.28 7.22
CA PRO A 637 -10.25 -25.03 7.92
C PRO A 637 -11.47 -25.18 8.85
N LEU A 638 -11.26 -24.93 10.14
CA LEU A 638 -12.26 -25.14 11.17
C LEU A 638 -12.44 -23.85 11.98
N GLY A 639 -13.69 -23.44 12.16
CA GLY A 639 -14.08 -22.29 12.98
C GLY A 639 -15.20 -22.66 13.94
N PHE A 640 -15.23 -22.00 15.10
CA PHE A 640 -16.28 -22.10 16.09
C PHE A 640 -16.89 -20.73 16.33
N ILE A 641 -18.23 -20.65 16.35
CA ILE A 641 -18.99 -19.46 16.73
C ILE A 641 -19.82 -19.78 17.96
N GLY A 642 -19.44 -19.21 19.10
CA GLY A 642 -20.15 -19.37 20.37
C GLY A 642 -21.11 -18.20 20.61
N ALA A 643 -22.41 -18.44 20.52
CA ALA A 643 -23.47 -17.51 20.92
C ALA A 643 -24.77 -18.29 21.18
N ASP A 644 -25.52 -17.91 22.22
CA ASP A 644 -26.78 -18.58 22.58
C ASP A 644 -28.03 -17.71 22.36
N ASP A 645 -27.87 -16.38 22.33
CA ASP A 645 -28.96 -15.43 22.15
C ASP A 645 -29.30 -15.23 20.65
N PRO A 646 -30.56 -15.44 20.22
CA PRO A 646 -31.00 -15.25 18.84
C PRO A 646 -30.72 -13.87 18.23
N GLU A 647 -30.83 -12.78 19.01
CA GLU A 647 -30.56 -11.42 18.54
C GLU A 647 -29.06 -11.20 18.31
N VAL A 648 -28.23 -11.74 19.21
CA VAL A 648 -26.77 -11.72 19.11
C VAL A 648 -26.32 -12.49 17.87
N ILE A 649 -26.86 -13.68 17.62
CA ILE A 649 -26.56 -14.48 16.42
C ILE A 649 -26.87 -13.68 15.14
N ALA A 650 -28.02 -12.99 15.10
CA ALA A 650 -28.39 -12.15 13.96
C ALA A 650 -27.43 -10.94 13.77
N LEU A 651 -26.91 -10.37 14.84
CA LEU A 651 -25.89 -9.31 14.78
C LEU A 651 -24.55 -9.83 14.25
N LEU A 652 -24.11 -11.01 14.70
CA LEU A 652 -22.87 -11.65 14.22
C LEU A 652 -22.91 -11.94 12.73
N ALA A 653 -24.05 -12.39 12.19
CA ALA A 653 -24.22 -12.66 10.77
C ALA A 653 -23.77 -11.49 9.88
N ARG A 654 -24.06 -10.25 10.30
CA ARG A 654 -23.67 -9.02 9.59
C ARG A 654 -22.25 -8.55 9.95
N LYS A 655 -21.82 -8.73 11.20
CA LYS A 655 -20.52 -8.23 11.67
C LYS A 655 -19.34 -9.05 11.17
N LEU A 656 -19.40 -10.38 11.24
CA LEU A 656 -18.25 -11.25 11.00
C LEU A 656 -17.58 -11.11 9.61
N PRO A 657 -18.31 -10.89 8.50
CA PRO A 657 -17.70 -10.60 7.21
C PRO A 657 -16.73 -9.41 7.21
N HIS A 658 -16.89 -8.45 8.13
CA HIS A 658 -16.01 -7.28 8.26
C HIS A 658 -14.72 -7.56 9.05
N TYR A 659 -14.55 -8.75 9.63
CA TYR A 659 -13.38 -9.15 10.42
C TYR A 659 -12.50 -10.18 9.72
N SER A 660 -12.53 -10.23 8.38
CA SER A 660 -11.89 -11.28 7.55
C SER A 660 -10.42 -11.57 7.88
N SER A 661 -9.65 -10.60 8.38
CA SER A 661 -8.24 -10.77 8.70
C SER A 661 -7.95 -11.47 10.04
N TYR A 662 -8.93 -11.60 10.93
CA TYR A 662 -8.72 -12.08 12.30
C TYR A 662 -9.04 -13.57 12.45
N ALA A 663 -8.54 -14.18 13.52
CA ALA A 663 -8.74 -15.60 13.85
C ALA A 663 -9.47 -15.80 15.17
N VAL A 664 -9.36 -14.85 16.09
CA VAL A 664 -9.99 -14.89 17.40
C VAL A 664 -10.73 -13.58 17.59
N LEU A 665 -12.03 -13.67 17.89
CA LEU A 665 -12.89 -12.53 18.19
C LEU A 665 -13.68 -12.80 19.47
N ALA A 666 -13.85 -11.75 20.27
CA ALA A 666 -14.82 -11.73 21.35
C ALA A 666 -15.64 -10.44 21.28
N PHE A 667 -16.91 -10.55 21.62
CA PHE A 667 -17.86 -9.46 21.65
C PHE A 667 -18.61 -9.45 22.98
N GLU A 668 -18.61 -8.32 23.67
CA GLU A 668 -19.42 -8.08 24.87
C GLU A 668 -20.90 -8.00 24.50
N LEU A 669 -21.73 -8.69 25.28
CA LEU A 669 -23.18 -8.71 25.14
C LEU A 669 -23.84 -7.61 26.01
N PRO A 670 -25.03 -7.11 25.62
CA PRO A 670 -25.83 -7.51 24.45
C PRO A 670 -25.48 -6.77 23.15
N GLU A 671 -24.74 -5.67 23.17
CA GLU A 671 -24.53 -4.82 21.99
C GLU A 671 -23.55 -5.42 20.94
N VAL A 672 -22.95 -6.57 21.27
CA VAL A 672 -21.94 -7.26 20.44
C VAL A 672 -20.76 -6.31 20.18
N LYS A 673 -20.33 -5.59 21.21
CA LYS A 673 -19.20 -4.65 21.10
C LYS A 673 -17.90 -5.45 21.10
N ASN A 674 -17.06 -5.26 20.08
CA ASN A 674 -15.80 -6.00 19.99
C ASN A 674 -14.91 -5.67 21.20
N SER A 675 -14.49 -6.71 21.93
CA SER A 675 -13.55 -6.61 23.04
C SER A 675 -12.21 -7.26 22.70
N ILE A 676 -12.19 -8.31 21.87
CA ILE A 676 -10.97 -8.99 21.42
C ILE A 676 -10.95 -9.13 19.91
N LYS A 677 -9.77 -8.90 19.32
CA LYS A 677 -9.43 -9.22 17.93
C LYS A 677 -7.96 -9.65 17.85
N GLN A 678 -7.69 -10.89 17.50
CA GLN A 678 -6.32 -11.42 17.42
C GLN A 678 -6.09 -12.25 16.16
N HIS A 679 -4.83 -12.32 15.75
CA HIS A 679 -4.32 -13.28 14.79
C HIS A 679 -3.75 -14.47 15.56
N LEU A 680 -3.88 -15.68 15.00
CA LEU A 680 -3.17 -16.85 15.53
C LEU A 680 -1.79 -16.97 14.88
N PRO A 681 -0.78 -17.49 15.59
CA PRO A 681 0.53 -17.70 15.00
C PRO A 681 0.54 -18.87 14.01
N VAL A 682 1.61 -18.94 13.22
CA VAL A 682 1.88 -20.03 12.28
C VAL A 682 2.43 -21.24 13.04
N LEU A 683 1.74 -22.37 12.94
CA LEU A 683 2.15 -23.61 13.62
C LEU A 683 3.15 -24.45 12.82
N LYS A 684 2.95 -24.54 11.51
CA LYS A 684 3.74 -25.37 10.60
C LYS A 684 4.26 -24.50 9.47
N SER A 685 5.56 -24.57 9.23
CA SER A 685 6.19 -23.92 8.07
C SER A 685 7.15 -24.92 7.44
N PRO A 686 7.17 -25.05 6.10
CA PRO A 686 8.22 -25.81 5.42
C PRO A 686 9.61 -25.17 5.60
N MET A 687 9.69 -23.98 6.19
CA MET A 687 10.93 -23.25 6.46
C MET A 687 11.38 -23.38 7.91
N VAL A 688 10.72 -24.22 8.73
CA VAL A 688 11.08 -24.50 10.12
C VAL A 688 11.38 -25.98 10.29
N TRP A 689 12.49 -26.30 10.93
CA TRP A 689 12.85 -27.66 11.33
C TRP A 689 13.07 -27.75 12.85
N LYS A 690 12.55 -28.82 13.45
CA LYS A 690 12.80 -29.25 14.83
C LYS A 690 12.91 -30.79 14.89
N PRO A 691 13.76 -31.36 15.77
CA PRO A 691 13.80 -32.80 15.98
C PRO A 691 12.42 -33.37 16.34
N GLY A 692 12.01 -34.45 15.66
CA GLY A 692 10.70 -35.09 15.86
C GLY A 692 9.56 -34.53 14.99
N HIS A 693 9.80 -33.47 14.23
CA HIS A 693 8.90 -32.96 13.20
C HIS A 693 9.54 -33.12 11.81
N LEU A 694 9.20 -34.20 11.12
CA LEU A 694 9.23 -34.33 9.65
C LEU A 694 8.08 -35.25 9.23
#